data_AF-A0A8E6EW64-F1
#
_entry.id   AF-A0A8E6EW64-F1
#
_cell.length_a   1.000
_cell.length_b   1.000
_cell.length_c   1.000
_cell.angle_alpha   90.00
_cell.angle_beta   90.00
_cell.angle_gamma   90.00
#
_symmetry.space_group_name_H-M   'P 1'
#
loop_
_entity.id
_entity.type
_entity.pdbx_description
1 polymer ?
#
loop_
_entity_poly.entity_id
_entity_poly.type
_entity_poly.pdbx_seq_one_letter_code
_entity_poly.pdbx_strand_id
1 'polypeptide(L)'
;MAKKPTPKMSVETISHKDDKRKNIPTAEFQSVLKQEQQSPMKVHYERRNRDLDPQLVWRGKDEQDWSDLIAPAPPIYIQEKVHPKSLIDDLLRQTEESGKKDKSQGPDLFSDFNGIPEGADKTDFYHHDGHWSNRMILGDSLQVMASLAEREGLRGKVQCIYFDPPYGIKFNSNFQWSTTSRDVKDGKADNITREPEQVKAFRDTWRDGIHSYLTYLRDRLTVARDLLTESGSIFVQIGDENVHRVRAVMDEVFGEQNFISQITIQTTTGFEATYLGNMSDHVLWYGKRKEIGRANPPLFRKNFELGEGNARWLLFDDFSYRGVSAEEKRGEKSIPIGAKPYKPDNILSQGRAKEPQPFEFRGRTYDSWGKNSHWKANYPVGMLRLAKASRIHVAENSIQYVRLHTDFEASVHGNMWFDTGSGNFTDEKLYVVQTNAKVIERCILMATNPGDLVLDPTCGSGTTATVAEQWGRRWITIDTSRVALALARARIMGARYPYYILADSREGQFKEAELSGRIASSQPVHGSIRQGFVYERVPHISLKSIAKNAEIDVIWETWQQELEPLREALNKALKQKWEEWEIPREADAKWPEKAKGFHKDWWQARISRQKEIDASIAAKAEFEKLYDKPYEDKKKVRVAGPFTVESLSPHRMLGVDENDELIDPKKNLHVEHQSFEQMILENLRTAGVQQAHKEDKISFTSLAPWPGKYICAEGRYLEAEKEKRAGVFIGPEFGTVQRQDLVVAAREAGDAGFDVLISCAFNYEAHTTEFSSLGRIPVLKARMNADLHMSDELKNTGKGNLFVIFGEPDIELIPEKNGQLRIKVKGVDVFKPQTGEVVSSNTDEIACWFIDTDYNEESFFVRHAYFLGASDPYKSLKTTLKAEINEEAWESLHSDISRPFDKPKSGRIAVKVINHLGDEVMKVFGV
;
A
#
# COMPACT_ATOMS: atom_id res chain seq x y z
N MET A 1 -8.60 33.70 31.03
CA MET A 1 -8.20 32.29 31.23
C MET A 1 -7.06 32.01 30.26
N ALA A 2 -5.83 31.83 30.74
CA ALA A 2 -4.73 31.42 29.87
C ALA A 2 -5.06 30.03 29.31
N LYS A 3 -5.11 29.88 27.98
CA LYS A 3 -5.22 28.57 27.33
C LYS A 3 -4.09 27.71 27.87
N LYS A 4 -4.41 26.58 28.52
CA LYS A 4 -3.42 25.58 28.90
C LYS A 4 -2.57 25.27 27.65
N PRO A 5 -1.23 25.24 27.74
CA PRO A 5 -0.39 24.93 26.60
C PRO A 5 -0.81 23.56 26.06
N THR A 6 -1.09 23.50 24.76
CA THR A 6 -1.38 22.25 24.07
C THR A 6 -0.20 21.30 24.29
N PRO A 7 -0.41 20.06 24.74
CA PRO A 7 0.70 19.11 24.91
C PRO A 7 1.40 18.92 23.57
N LYS A 8 2.74 19.02 23.54
CA LYS A 8 3.55 18.79 22.33
C LYS A 8 3.23 17.41 21.76
N MET A 9 2.92 17.34 20.47
CA MET A 9 2.79 16.05 19.78
C MET A 9 4.17 15.45 19.53
N SER A 10 4.28 14.13 19.61
CA SER A 10 5.52 13.39 19.27
C SER A 10 5.37 12.70 17.93
N VAL A 11 6.46 12.68 17.14
CA VAL A 11 6.51 12.00 15.84
C VAL A 11 7.13 10.62 16.01
N GLU A 12 6.40 9.59 15.60
CA GLU A 12 6.80 8.20 15.73
C GLU A 12 6.77 7.45 14.40
N THR A 13 7.40 6.28 14.38
CA THR A 13 7.37 5.35 13.25
C THR A 13 7.27 3.91 13.76
N ILE A 14 6.74 3.01 12.92
CA ILE A 14 6.72 1.58 13.22
C ILE A 14 8.01 0.97 12.66
N SER A 15 8.71 0.20 13.48
CA SER A 15 9.89 -0.56 13.08
C SER A 15 9.64 -2.05 13.27
N HIS A 16 10.07 -2.85 12.30
CA HIS A 16 9.95 -4.32 12.32
C HIS A 16 11.29 -4.94 12.74
N LYS A 17 11.75 -4.60 13.96
CA LYS A 17 13.12 -4.95 14.43
C LYS A 17 13.43 -6.45 14.45
N ASP A 18 12.41 -7.27 14.68
CA ASP A 18 12.53 -8.73 14.71
C ASP A 18 12.56 -9.36 13.32
N ASP A 19 12.17 -8.60 12.29
CA ASP A 19 12.12 -9.06 10.91
C ASP A 19 13.41 -8.70 10.17
N LYS A 20 13.84 -9.61 9.29
CA LYS A 20 15.07 -9.48 8.54
C LYS A 20 14.83 -9.64 7.04
N ARG A 21 15.74 -9.08 6.24
CA ARG A 21 15.82 -9.28 4.78
C ARG A 21 17.26 -9.56 4.38
N LYS A 22 17.45 -10.21 3.22
CA LYS A 22 18.78 -10.43 2.66
C LYS A 22 19.46 -9.11 2.32
N ASN A 23 20.77 -9.03 2.59
CA ASN A 23 21.61 -7.93 2.15
C ASN A 23 21.78 -8.02 0.63
N ILE A 24 21.24 -7.05 -0.09
CA ILE A 24 21.32 -6.96 -1.55
C ILE A 24 22.29 -5.83 -1.93
N PRO A 25 22.92 -5.87 -3.12
CA PRO A 25 23.83 -4.83 -3.54
C PRO A 25 23.16 -3.48 -3.72
N THR A 26 23.93 -2.42 -3.51
CA THR A 26 23.59 -1.08 -3.94
C THR A 26 24.03 -0.88 -5.39
N ALA A 27 23.51 0.16 -6.05
CA ALA A 27 23.91 0.50 -7.41
C ALA A 27 25.43 0.65 -7.55
N GLU A 28 26.09 1.23 -6.54
CA GLU A 28 27.53 1.46 -6.52
C GLU A 28 28.36 0.17 -6.43
N PHE A 29 27.84 -0.83 -5.73
CA PHE A 29 28.52 -2.11 -5.54
C PHE A 29 28.29 -3.14 -6.64
N GLN A 30 27.61 -2.77 -7.74
CA GLN A 30 27.46 -3.67 -8.90
C GLN A 30 28.83 -4.17 -9.42
N SER A 31 29.82 -3.28 -9.51
CA SER A 31 31.13 -3.61 -10.09
C SER A 31 31.98 -4.55 -9.23
N VAL A 32 31.69 -4.63 -7.92
CA VAL A 32 32.37 -5.52 -6.98
C VAL A 32 31.59 -6.82 -6.74
N LEU A 33 30.41 -6.96 -7.35
CA LEU A 33 29.62 -8.18 -7.31
C LEU A 33 30.35 -9.31 -8.05
N LYS A 34 30.30 -10.53 -7.52
CA LYS A 34 30.89 -11.70 -8.21
C LYS A 34 30.19 -11.92 -9.55
N GLN A 35 30.93 -12.29 -10.59
CA GLN A 35 30.40 -12.46 -11.96
C GLN A 35 29.23 -13.46 -12.02
N GLU A 36 29.27 -14.52 -11.20
CA GLU A 36 28.18 -15.49 -11.04
C GLU A 36 26.88 -14.86 -10.48
N GLN A 37 27.01 -13.85 -9.62
CA GLN A 37 25.89 -13.14 -9.01
C GLN A 37 25.31 -12.07 -9.94
N GLN A 38 26.10 -11.54 -10.88
CA GLN A 38 25.66 -10.54 -11.87
C GLN A 38 24.75 -11.14 -12.94
N SER A 39 24.99 -12.40 -13.33
CA SER A 39 24.20 -13.07 -14.37
C SER A 39 22.80 -13.47 -13.85
N PRO A 40 21.72 -13.28 -14.62
CA PRO A 40 20.38 -13.73 -14.23
C PRO A 40 20.33 -15.25 -14.03
N MET A 41 19.75 -15.70 -12.92
CA MET A 41 19.52 -17.13 -12.68
C MET A 41 18.25 -17.55 -13.41
N LYS A 42 18.24 -18.73 -14.03
CA LYS A 42 17.02 -19.28 -14.64
C LYS A 42 16.26 -20.08 -13.60
N VAL A 43 15.06 -19.62 -13.26
CA VAL A 43 14.21 -20.27 -12.26
C VAL A 43 13.12 -21.04 -12.97
N HIS A 44 13.02 -22.32 -12.66
CA HIS A 44 12.01 -23.22 -13.20
C HIS A 44 10.83 -23.29 -12.24
N TYR A 45 9.64 -23.03 -12.77
CA TYR A 45 8.38 -23.19 -12.05
C TYR A 45 7.57 -24.29 -12.72
N GLU A 46 7.32 -25.35 -11.95
CA GLU A 46 6.48 -26.47 -12.39
C GLU A 46 5.05 -25.96 -12.61
N ARG A 47 4.55 -26.15 -13.83
CA ARG A 47 3.14 -25.88 -14.15
C ARG A 47 2.29 -27.00 -13.57
N ARG A 48 1.10 -26.64 -13.06
CA ARG A 48 0.22 -27.60 -12.40
C ARG A 48 -0.12 -28.75 -13.35
N ASN A 49 -0.21 -29.96 -12.78
CA ASN A 49 -0.50 -31.19 -13.50
C ASN A 49 -1.77 -31.07 -14.37
N ARG A 50 -1.60 -31.36 -15.66
CA ARG A 50 -2.63 -31.27 -16.72
C ARG A 50 -3.75 -32.30 -16.55
N ASP A 51 -3.52 -33.35 -15.76
CA ASP A 51 -4.46 -34.46 -15.60
C ASP A 51 -5.52 -34.23 -14.50
N LEU A 52 -5.43 -33.13 -13.74
CA LEU A 52 -6.27 -32.92 -12.55
C LEU A 52 -7.58 -32.16 -12.82
N ASP A 53 -7.54 -31.05 -13.55
CA ASP A 53 -8.70 -30.14 -13.74
C ASP A 53 -8.88 -29.66 -15.20
N PRO A 54 -10.10 -29.30 -15.63
CA PRO A 54 -10.35 -28.68 -16.94
C PRO A 54 -9.57 -27.36 -17.10
N GLN A 55 -8.90 -27.19 -18.25
CA GLN A 55 -8.08 -26.01 -18.51
C GLN A 55 -8.65 -25.15 -19.64
N LEU A 56 -8.49 -23.83 -19.51
CA LEU A 56 -8.77 -22.92 -20.61
C LEU A 56 -7.67 -23.07 -21.66
N VAL A 57 -8.02 -23.24 -22.93
CA VAL A 57 -7.05 -23.32 -24.04
C VAL A 57 -7.08 -22.01 -24.81
N TRP A 58 -5.90 -21.46 -25.09
CA TRP A 58 -5.72 -20.27 -25.92
C TRP A 58 -4.51 -20.39 -26.83
N ARG A 59 -4.43 -19.51 -27.84
CA ARG A 59 -3.36 -19.54 -28.83
C ARG A 59 -1.98 -19.48 -28.16
N GLY A 60 -1.13 -20.46 -28.45
CA GLY A 60 0.23 -20.56 -27.91
C GLY A 60 0.34 -21.18 -26.51
N LYS A 61 -0.78 -21.43 -25.82
CA LYS A 61 -0.77 -22.04 -24.49
C LYS A 61 -0.18 -23.45 -24.51
N ASP A 62 -0.66 -24.29 -25.43
CA ASP A 62 -0.27 -25.69 -25.50
C ASP A 62 1.23 -25.81 -25.65
N GLU A 63 1.85 -25.12 -26.63
CA GLU A 63 3.30 -25.07 -26.86
C GLU A 63 4.08 -24.67 -25.60
N GLN A 64 3.61 -23.66 -24.87
CA GLN A 64 4.25 -23.21 -23.65
C GLN A 64 4.11 -24.24 -22.51
N ASP A 65 3.01 -24.99 -22.43
CA ASP A 65 2.74 -25.96 -21.37
C ASP A 65 3.52 -27.28 -21.52
N TRP A 66 4.25 -27.47 -22.62
CA TRP A 66 5.19 -28.60 -22.79
C TRP A 66 6.48 -28.43 -21.98
N SER A 67 6.75 -27.24 -21.43
CA SER A 67 7.93 -26.95 -20.63
C SER A 67 7.59 -26.18 -19.37
N ASP A 68 8.45 -26.26 -18.37
CA ASP A 68 8.38 -25.40 -17.18
C ASP A 68 8.37 -23.93 -17.56
N LEU A 69 7.72 -23.11 -16.73
CA LEU A 69 7.89 -21.67 -16.83
C LEU A 69 9.32 -21.32 -16.38
N ILE A 70 10.09 -20.72 -17.29
CA ILE A 70 11.44 -20.23 -17.00
C ILE A 70 11.37 -18.72 -16.80
N ALA A 71 11.56 -18.26 -15.57
CA ALA A 71 11.67 -16.83 -15.26
C ALA A 71 13.12 -16.46 -14.95
N PRO A 72 13.67 -15.39 -15.55
CA PRO A 72 14.97 -14.88 -15.17
C PRO A 72 14.88 -14.17 -13.81
N ALA A 73 15.81 -14.49 -12.92
CA ALA A 73 15.99 -13.86 -11.62
C ALA A 73 17.28 -13.00 -11.63
N PRO A 74 17.22 -11.76 -12.13
CA PRO A 74 18.35 -10.82 -12.09
C PRO A 74 18.61 -10.31 -10.66
N PRO A 75 19.83 -9.84 -10.34
CA PRO A 75 20.08 -9.11 -9.09
C PRO A 75 19.23 -7.84 -9.01
N ILE A 76 18.80 -7.50 -7.80
CA ILE A 76 18.07 -6.25 -7.50
C ILE A 76 19.05 -5.31 -6.79
N TYR A 77 19.10 -4.05 -7.21
CA TYR A 77 20.02 -3.04 -6.69
C TYR A 77 19.29 -1.96 -5.91
N ILE A 78 19.76 -1.65 -4.69
CA ILE A 78 19.30 -0.49 -3.92
C ILE A 78 19.82 0.79 -4.58
N GLN A 79 18.88 1.64 -4.99
CA GLN A 79 19.16 2.97 -5.53
C GLN A 79 19.14 4.02 -4.42
N GLU A 80 18.17 3.92 -3.50
CA GLU A 80 17.94 4.95 -2.48
C GLU A 80 17.51 4.34 -1.15
N LYS A 81 17.91 5.00 -0.07
CA LYS A 81 17.48 4.74 1.30
C LYS A 81 16.73 5.95 1.84
N VAL A 82 15.47 5.76 2.24
CA VAL A 82 14.59 6.84 2.72
C VAL A 82 14.15 6.57 4.16
N HIS A 83 14.37 7.56 5.03
CA HIS A 83 13.92 7.51 6.43
C HIS A 83 13.04 8.73 6.77
N PRO A 84 11.70 8.65 6.54
CA PRO A 84 10.79 9.79 6.67
C PRO A 84 10.82 10.46 8.05
N LYS A 85 10.99 9.68 9.14
CA LYS A 85 11.10 10.24 10.49
C LYS A 85 12.33 11.14 10.65
N SER A 86 13.46 10.82 10.03
CA SER A 86 14.67 11.65 10.12
C SER A 86 14.51 12.97 9.37
N LEU A 87 13.75 12.97 8.27
CA LEU A 87 13.41 14.20 7.52
C LEU A 87 12.54 15.14 8.37
N ILE A 88 11.55 14.60 9.10
CA ILE A 88 10.68 15.40 9.99
C ILE A 88 11.42 15.86 11.25
N ASP A 89 12.24 14.99 11.86
CA ASP A 89 13.05 15.33 13.03
C ASP A 89 14.05 16.46 12.72
N ASP A 90 14.60 16.48 11.50
CA ASP A 90 15.44 17.58 11.02
C ASP A 90 14.66 18.90 10.90
N LEU A 91 13.41 18.88 10.42
CA LEU A 91 12.54 20.08 10.39
C LEU A 91 12.20 20.57 11.80
N LEU A 92 11.90 19.66 12.73
CA LEU A 92 11.66 20.00 14.13
C LEU A 92 12.86 20.69 14.76
N ARG A 93 14.07 20.15 14.53
CA ARG A 93 15.31 20.75 15.00
C ARG A 93 15.51 22.17 14.46
N GLN A 94 15.23 22.41 13.18
CA GLN A 94 15.34 23.75 12.58
C GLN A 94 14.38 24.76 13.22
N THR A 95 13.15 24.34 13.53
CA THR A 95 12.21 25.19 14.27
C THR A 95 12.74 25.54 15.67
N GLU A 96 13.38 24.59 16.36
CA GLU A 96 13.97 24.82 17.68
C GLU A 96 15.23 25.70 17.64
N GLU A 97 16.09 25.54 16.62
CA GLU A 97 17.30 26.34 16.40
C GLU A 97 17.00 27.79 15.99
N SER A 98 15.94 28.03 15.22
CA SER A 98 15.43 29.39 14.95
C SER A 98 14.96 30.11 16.22
N GLY A 99 14.67 29.36 17.30
CA GLY A 99 14.30 29.89 18.62
C GLY A 99 15.44 30.01 19.64
N LYS A 100 16.58 29.32 19.46
CA LYS A 100 17.73 29.33 20.38
C LYS A 100 19.07 29.23 19.65
N LYS A 101 19.95 30.20 19.87
CA LYS A 101 21.32 30.33 19.32
C LYS A 101 22.38 29.33 19.88
N ASP A 102 22.02 28.09 20.21
CA ASP A 102 23.00 27.10 20.68
C ASP A 102 23.09 25.91 19.74
N LYS A 103 24.24 25.79 19.05
CA LYS A 103 24.59 24.64 18.21
C LYS A 103 24.95 23.46 19.10
N SER A 104 24.10 22.42 19.13
CA SER A 104 24.48 21.11 19.67
C SER A 104 24.42 20.06 18.58
N GLN A 105 25.56 19.37 18.37
CA GLN A 105 25.67 18.23 17.46
C GLN A 105 24.89 17.04 18.04
N GLY A 106 23.72 16.77 17.48
CA GLY A 106 22.98 15.52 17.73
C GLY A 106 23.67 14.32 17.07
N PRO A 107 23.35 13.08 17.51
CA PRO A 107 23.82 11.85 16.86
C PRO A 107 23.41 11.80 15.37
N ASP A 108 24.15 11.03 14.56
CA ASP A 108 23.90 10.88 13.13
C ASP A 108 22.55 10.17 12.86
N LEU A 109 21.51 10.99 12.63
CA LEU A 109 20.12 10.59 12.39
C LEU A 109 19.92 9.75 11.11
N PHE A 110 20.96 9.64 10.27
CA PHE A 110 20.92 8.95 8.98
C PHE A 110 21.92 7.77 8.88
N SER A 111 22.42 7.29 10.02
CA SER A 111 23.24 6.06 10.06
C SER A 111 22.53 4.86 9.43
N ASP A 112 23.31 3.94 8.84
CA ASP A 112 22.79 2.80 8.07
C ASP A 112 21.84 1.93 8.91
N PHE A 113 20.54 2.00 8.62
CA PHE A 113 19.50 1.25 9.35
C PHE A 113 19.50 -0.25 9.02
N ASN A 114 20.35 -0.69 8.09
CA ASN A 114 20.43 -2.10 7.68
C ASN A 114 20.87 -3.03 8.83
N GLY A 115 21.51 -2.51 9.89
CA GLY A 115 21.85 -3.29 11.11
C GLY A 115 22.60 -4.60 10.84
N ILE A 116 23.50 -4.59 9.86
CA ILE A 116 24.37 -5.72 9.56
C ILE A 116 25.24 -6.01 10.79
N PRO A 117 25.43 -7.28 11.21
CA PRO A 117 26.21 -7.61 12.41
C PRO A 117 27.63 -7.03 12.38
N GLU A 118 28.11 -6.50 13.51
CA GLU A 118 29.49 -6.01 13.65
C GLU A 118 30.49 -7.13 13.31
N GLY A 119 31.27 -6.93 12.25
CA GLY A 119 32.27 -7.89 11.76
C GLY A 119 31.88 -8.68 10.50
N ALA A 120 30.65 -8.54 9.99
CA ALA A 120 30.28 -9.06 8.66
C ALA A 120 30.77 -8.11 7.56
N ASP A 121 31.29 -8.67 6.46
CA ASP A 121 31.69 -7.87 5.30
C ASP A 121 30.44 -7.31 4.61
N LYS A 122 30.34 -5.99 4.51
CA LYS A 122 29.22 -5.30 3.84
C LYS A 122 29.07 -5.71 2.37
N THR A 123 30.12 -6.26 1.76
CA THR A 123 30.17 -6.70 0.36
C THR A 123 29.78 -8.18 0.15
N ASP A 124 29.53 -8.94 1.22
CA ASP A 124 29.04 -10.32 1.14
C ASP A 124 27.51 -10.35 0.91
N PHE A 125 27.12 -9.99 -0.33
CA PHE A 125 25.71 -9.95 -0.75
C PHE A 125 25.06 -11.34 -0.72
N TYR A 126 23.79 -11.38 -0.32
CA TYR A 126 22.94 -12.57 -0.17
C TYR A 126 23.38 -13.56 0.94
N HIS A 127 24.52 -13.34 1.59
CA HIS A 127 25.01 -14.21 2.67
C HIS A 127 24.55 -13.76 4.06
N HIS A 128 24.34 -12.46 4.25
CA HIS A 128 23.92 -11.88 5.53
C HIS A 128 22.49 -11.32 5.49
N ASP A 129 21.87 -11.33 6.67
CA ASP A 129 20.55 -10.77 6.89
C ASP A 129 20.68 -9.42 7.60
N GLY A 130 20.08 -8.37 7.03
CA GLY A 130 19.92 -7.07 7.66
C GLY A 130 18.51 -6.88 8.23
N HIS A 131 18.29 -5.76 8.94
CA HIS A 131 16.96 -5.36 9.39
C HIS A 131 15.99 -5.14 8.24
N TRP A 132 14.72 -5.45 8.48
CA TRP A 132 13.69 -5.21 7.50
C TRP A 132 13.49 -3.72 7.20
N SER A 133 13.49 -3.40 5.91
CA SER A 133 13.00 -2.15 5.34
C SER A 133 11.93 -2.45 4.29
N ASN A 134 10.90 -1.62 4.22
CA ASN A 134 9.87 -1.75 3.19
C ASN A 134 10.46 -1.40 1.81
N ARG A 135 9.86 -1.89 0.72
CA ARG A 135 10.53 -1.89 -0.59
C ARG A 135 9.65 -1.41 -1.72
N MET A 136 10.21 -0.53 -2.54
CA MET A 136 9.64 -0.06 -3.79
C MET A 136 10.60 -0.44 -4.92
N ILE A 137 10.18 -1.28 -5.86
CA ILE A 137 11.07 -1.89 -6.85
C ILE A 137 10.62 -1.52 -8.26
N LEU A 138 11.53 -0.89 -9.02
CA LEU A 138 11.39 -0.61 -10.44
C LEU A 138 11.82 -1.82 -11.27
N GLY A 139 10.90 -2.42 -11.99
CA GLY A 139 11.18 -3.52 -12.92
C GLY A 139 9.97 -4.37 -13.25
N ASP A 140 10.17 -5.34 -14.14
CA ASP A 140 9.12 -6.30 -14.49
C ASP A 140 8.80 -7.21 -13.30
N SER A 141 7.52 -7.28 -12.93
CA SER A 141 7.10 -8.00 -11.72
C SER A 141 7.32 -9.50 -11.78
N LEU A 142 7.37 -10.13 -12.96
CA LEU A 142 7.72 -11.55 -13.06
C LEU A 142 9.18 -11.78 -12.66
N GLN A 143 10.09 -10.97 -13.17
CA GLN A 143 11.52 -11.07 -12.87
C GLN A 143 11.81 -10.72 -11.41
N VAL A 144 11.23 -9.63 -10.91
CA VAL A 144 11.39 -9.21 -9.52
C VAL A 144 10.88 -10.29 -8.58
N MET A 145 9.68 -10.85 -8.80
CA MET A 145 9.16 -11.92 -7.97
C MET A 145 10.02 -13.20 -8.02
N ALA A 146 10.61 -13.52 -9.18
CA ALA A 146 11.54 -14.64 -9.31
C ALA A 146 12.83 -14.41 -8.49
N SER A 147 13.37 -13.18 -8.51
CA SER A 147 14.52 -12.80 -7.69
C SER A 147 14.22 -12.81 -6.19
N LEU A 148 13.04 -12.30 -5.79
CA LEU A 148 12.58 -12.38 -4.41
C LEU A 148 12.46 -13.83 -3.93
N ALA A 149 11.95 -14.72 -4.80
CA ALA A 149 11.80 -16.14 -4.50
C ALA A 149 13.16 -16.84 -4.29
N GLU A 150 14.07 -16.76 -5.27
CA GLU A 150 15.30 -17.57 -5.27
C GLU A 150 16.50 -16.90 -4.61
N ARG A 151 16.78 -15.64 -4.94
CA ARG A 151 17.98 -14.95 -4.43
C ARG A 151 17.78 -14.50 -2.99
N GLU A 152 16.57 -14.09 -2.65
CA GLU A 152 16.25 -13.53 -1.34
C GLU A 152 15.53 -14.52 -0.40
N GLY A 153 15.17 -15.70 -0.89
CA GLY A 153 14.58 -16.76 -0.08
C GLY A 153 13.18 -16.43 0.46
N LEU A 154 12.39 -15.62 -0.27
CA LEU A 154 11.03 -15.25 0.14
C LEU A 154 9.94 -16.25 -0.29
N ARG A 155 10.31 -17.40 -0.86
CA ARG A 155 9.38 -18.52 -1.08
C ARG A 155 8.66 -18.88 0.22
N GLY A 156 7.33 -18.91 0.18
CA GLY A 156 6.52 -19.26 1.34
C GLY A 156 6.48 -18.22 2.46
N LYS A 157 6.86 -16.95 2.22
CA LYS A 157 6.97 -15.90 3.26
C LYS A 157 5.94 -14.77 3.13
N VAL A 158 5.32 -14.59 1.97
CA VAL A 158 4.34 -13.53 1.73
C VAL A 158 2.98 -13.95 2.27
N GLN A 159 2.34 -13.14 3.12
CA GLN A 159 1.04 -13.51 3.70
C GLN A 159 -0.13 -13.05 2.84
N CYS A 160 -0.01 -11.91 2.16
CA CYS A 160 -1.06 -11.39 1.30
C CYS A 160 -0.48 -10.79 0.02
N ILE A 161 -1.09 -11.10 -1.12
CA ILE A 161 -0.80 -10.45 -2.40
C ILE A 161 -2.06 -9.70 -2.82
N TYR A 162 -1.93 -8.40 -3.07
CA TYR A 162 -2.97 -7.62 -3.74
C TYR A 162 -2.50 -7.33 -5.15
N PHE A 163 -3.23 -7.82 -6.15
CA PHE A 163 -2.84 -7.70 -7.55
C PHE A 163 -3.96 -6.98 -8.30
N ASP A 164 -3.68 -5.77 -8.79
CA ASP A 164 -4.60 -4.95 -9.58
C ASP A 164 -4.07 -4.85 -11.01
N PRO A 165 -4.16 -5.95 -11.79
CA PRO A 165 -3.62 -5.97 -13.13
C PRO A 165 -4.39 -5.02 -14.07
N PRO A 166 -3.80 -4.67 -15.21
CA PRO A 166 -4.52 -4.05 -16.32
C PRO A 166 -5.85 -4.78 -16.69
N TYR A 167 -7.01 -4.11 -16.85
CA TYR A 167 -8.32 -4.79 -17.01
C TYR A 167 -8.68 -5.36 -18.40
N GLY A 168 -7.86 -5.17 -19.45
CA GLY A 168 -8.16 -5.70 -20.79
C GLY A 168 -7.50 -4.94 -21.94
N ILE A 169 -7.77 -5.33 -23.19
CA ILE A 169 -6.96 -5.05 -24.42
C ILE A 169 -6.93 -3.57 -24.86
N LYS A 170 -7.77 -2.70 -24.30
CA LYS A 170 -7.82 -1.27 -24.66
C LYS A 170 -7.11 -0.46 -23.58
N PHE A 171 -5.85 -0.10 -23.84
CA PHE A 171 -4.90 0.26 -22.78
C PHE A 171 -4.37 1.69 -22.78
N ASN A 172 -4.71 2.51 -23.77
CA ASN A 172 -4.11 3.84 -23.92
C ASN A 172 -4.60 4.89 -22.90
N SER A 173 -5.63 4.62 -22.08
CA SER A 173 -6.20 5.57 -21.11
C SER A 173 -5.79 5.35 -19.66
N ASN A 174 -5.06 4.27 -19.34
CA ASN A 174 -4.77 3.87 -17.95
C ASN A 174 -3.41 4.35 -17.44
N PHE A 175 -2.56 4.90 -18.32
CA PHE A 175 -1.18 5.23 -17.99
C PHE A 175 -0.94 6.73 -17.90
N GLN A 176 -0.47 7.19 -16.74
CA GLN A 176 -0.09 8.58 -16.54
C GLN A 176 1.33 8.84 -17.07
N TRP A 177 1.45 9.57 -18.17
CA TRP A 177 2.74 9.88 -18.80
C TRP A 177 3.53 10.98 -18.07
N SER A 178 2.89 11.74 -17.18
CA SER A 178 3.52 12.83 -16.40
C SER A 178 2.84 13.01 -15.05
N THR A 179 3.61 13.31 -14.01
CA THR A 179 3.12 13.68 -12.68
C THR A 179 2.20 14.91 -12.65
N THR A 180 2.23 15.77 -13.69
CA THR A 180 1.44 17.02 -13.75
C THR A 180 0.08 16.89 -14.43
N SER A 181 -0.15 15.85 -15.25
CA SER A 181 -1.39 15.70 -16.01
C SER A 181 -2.03 14.34 -15.79
N ARG A 182 -3.34 14.34 -15.55
CA ARG A 182 -4.16 13.14 -15.34
C ARG A 182 -5.07 12.82 -16.55
N ASP A 183 -5.12 13.70 -17.55
CA ASP A 183 -6.03 13.56 -18.69
C ASP A 183 -5.36 12.75 -19.81
N VAL A 184 -5.59 11.44 -19.81
CA VAL A 184 -5.09 10.53 -20.83
C VAL A 184 -6.21 10.24 -21.84
N LYS A 185 -6.10 10.82 -23.05
CA LYS A 185 -7.05 10.57 -24.15
C LYS A 185 -6.48 9.55 -25.12
N ASP A 186 -7.29 8.54 -25.46
CA ASP A 186 -6.95 7.45 -26.37
C ASP A 186 -6.60 7.99 -27.78
N GLY A 187 -5.49 7.50 -28.36
CA GLY A 187 -5.07 7.83 -29.73
C GLY A 187 -4.27 9.12 -29.94
N LYS A 188 -3.96 9.91 -28.90
CA LYS A 188 -3.02 11.04 -29.04
C LYS A 188 -1.58 10.56 -28.96
N ALA A 189 -0.82 10.77 -30.06
CA ALA A 189 0.57 10.36 -30.15
C ALA A 189 1.46 10.96 -29.04
N ASP A 190 1.10 12.10 -28.46
CA ASP A 190 1.88 12.83 -27.45
C ASP A 190 1.75 12.25 -26.04
N ASN A 191 0.79 11.34 -25.82
CA ASN A 191 0.55 10.67 -24.53
C ASN A 191 1.18 9.27 -24.46
N ILE A 192 2.01 8.88 -25.44
CA ILE A 192 2.66 7.56 -25.48
C ILE A 192 3.88 7.59 -24.55
N THR A 193 3.96 6.61 -23.64
CA THR A 193 5.08 6.47 -22.70
C THR A 193 6.43 6.35 -23.41
N ARG A 194 7.44 6.98 -22.80
CA ARG A 194 8.84 7.02 -23.29
C ARG A 194 9.69 5.89 -22.70
N GLU A 195 9.15 5.13 -21.74
CA GLU A 195 9.88 4.11 -20.96
C GLU A 195 10.00 2.77 -21.74
N PRO A 196 11.21 2.30 -22.07
CA PRO A 196 11.43 1.06 -22.82
C PRO A 196 10.81 -0.18 -22.17
N GLU A 197 10.89 -0.29 -20.84
CA GLU A 197 10.36 -1.39 -20.05
C GLU A 197 8.83 -1.46 -20.18
N GLN A 198 8.18 -0.30 -20.19
CA GLN A 198 6.73 -0.20 -20.37
C GLN A 198 6.31 -0.48 -21.81
N VAL A 199 7.08 -0.02 -22.79
CA VAL A 199 6.83 -0.31 -24.20
C VAL A 199 6.99 -1.82 -24.48
N LYS A 200 7.98 -2.49 -23.86
CA LYS A 200 8.18 -3.94 -23.93
C LYS A 200 7.04 -4.68 -23.25
N ALA A 201 6.72 -4.33 -21.99
CA ALA A 201 5.59 -4.90 -21.27
C ALA A 201 4.28 -4.72 -22.04
N PHE A 202 4.06 -3.56 -22.65
CA PHE A 202 2.91 -3.27 -23.50
C PHE A 202 2.86 -4.19 -24.72
N ARG A 203 3.95 -4.31 -25.48
CA ARG A 203 3.94 -5.15 -26.68
C ARG A 203 3.73 -6.62 -26.34
N ASP A 204 4.43 -7.11 -25.32
CA ASP A 204 4.40 -8.53 -24.95
C ASP A 204 3.07 -8.91 -24.30
N THR A 205 2.39 -7.98 -23.62
CA THR A 205 1.06 -8.21 -23.02
C THR A 205 -0.07 -8.14 -24.05
N TRP A 206 0.08 -7.39 -25.15
CA TRP A 206 -1.06 -7.06 -26.03
C TRP A 206 -0.94 -7.52 -27.49
N ARG A 207 0.18 -8.14 -27.91
CA ARG A 207 0.41 -8.57 -29.31
C ARG A 207 -0.72 -9.41 -29.89
N ASP A 208 -1.23 -10.39 -29.13
CA ASP A 208 -2.33 -11.27 -29.53
C ASP A 208 -3.61 -11.01 -28.73
N GLY A 209 -3.76 -9.79 -28.18
CA GLY A 209 -4.92 -9.39 -27.38
C GLY A 209 -5.08 -10.23 -26.11
N ILE A 210 -6.25 -10.84 -25.91
CA ILE A 210 -6.56 -11.61 -24.69
C ILE A 210 -5.61 -12.80 -24.48
N HIS A 211 -5.07 -13.39 -25.54
CA HIS A 211 -4.19 -14.55 -25.44
C HIS A 211 -2.88 -14.20 -24.72
N SER A 212 -2.25 -13.09 -25.13
CA SER A 212 -1.04 -12.55 -24.49
C SER A 212 -1.32 -12.13 -23.04
N TYR A 213 -2.49 -11.54 -22.78
CA TYR A 213 -2.90 -11.13 -21.43
C TYR A 213 -3.08 -12.30 -20.46
N LEU A 214 -3.71 -13.41 -20.91
CA LEU A 214 -3.87 -14.60 -20.06
C LEU A 214 -2.53 -15.27 -19.75
N THR A 215 -1.60 -15.30 -20.71
CA THR A 215 -0.22 -15.75 -20.47
C THR A 215 0.48 -14.85 -19.45
N TYR A 216 0.42 -13.53 -19.63
CA TYR A 216 0.98 -12.54 -18.72
C TYR A 216 0.52 -12.75 -17.27
N LEU A 217 -0.78 -12.98 -17.06
CA LEU A 217 -1.35 -13.23 -15.74
C LEU A 217 -0.95 -14.59 -15.19
N ARG A 218 -1.08 -15.65 -15.98
CA ARG A 218 -0.78 -17.02 -15.53
C ARG A 218 0.65 -17.13 -15.02
N ASP A 219 1.61 -16.58 -15.75
CA ASP A 219 3.02 -16.69 -15.38
C ASP A 219 3.31 -15.96 -14.06
N ARG A 220 2.75 -14.75 -13.86
CA ARG A 220 2.87 -14.00 -12.60
C ARG A 220 2.15 -14.66 -11.44
N LEU A 221 0.94 -15.18 -11.67
CA LEU A 221 0.17 -15.91 -10.65
C LEU A 221 0.90 -17.17 -10.19
N THR A 222 1.61 -17.84 -11.10
CA THR A 222 2.40 -19.04 -10.79
C THR A 222 3.54 -18.70 -9.81
N VAL A 223 4.30 -17.64 -10.07
CA VAL A 223 5.37 -17.19 -9.16
C VAL A 223 4.78 -16.64 -7.85
N ALA A 224 3.67 -15.90 -7.92
CA ALA A 224 2.97 -15.36 -6.75
C ALA A 224 2.52 -16.48 -5.78
N ARG A 225 2.01 -17.61 -6.29
CA ARG A 225 1.63 -18.78 -5.49
C ARG A 225 2.80 -19.35 -4.67
N ASP A 226 3.99 -19.38 -5.26
CA ASP A 226 5.18 -19.91 -4.59
C ASP A 226 5.71 -18.97 -3.50
N LEU A 227 5.53 -17.65 -3.68
CA LEU A 227 5.86 -16.64 -2.67
C LEU A 227 4.92 -16.68 -1.44
N LEU A 228 3.65 -17.09 -1.63
CA LEU A 228 2.67 -17.14 -0.55
C LEU A 228 2.99 -18.19 0.53
N THR A 229 2.78 -17.83 1.79
CA THR A 229 2.70 -18.77 2.92
C THR A 229 1.55 -19.77 2.69
N GLU A 230 1.58 -20.93 3.36
CA GLU A 230 0.48 -21.93 3.23
C GLU A 230 -0.89 -21.36 3.66
N SER A 231 -0.91 -20.44 4.62
CA SER A 231 -2.11 -19.69 5.04
C SER A 231 -2.32 -18.39 4.27
N GLY A 232 -1.51 -18.12 3.25
CA GLY A 232 -1.48 -16.87 2.51
C GLY A 232 -2.68 -16.71 1.58
N SER A 233 -3.03 -15.47 1.28
CA SER A 233 -4.13 -15.13 0.37
C SER A 233 -3.69 -14.25 -0.78
N ILE A 234 -4.34 -14.38 -1.93
CA ILE A 234 -4.22 -13.47 -3.06
C ILE A 234 -5.58 -12.89 -3.41
N PHE A 235 -5.59 -11.58 -3.66
CA PHE A 235 -6.73 -10.82 -4.15
C PHE A 235 -6.38 -10.26 -5.53
N VAL A 236 -7.18 -10.60 -6.54
CA VAL A 236 -7.01 -10.08 -7.91
C VAL A 236 -8.21 -9.22 -8.26
N GLN A 237 -7.99 -7.93 -8.48
CA GLN A 237 -9.05 -7.00 -8.91
C GLN A 237 -9.16 -7.00 -10.43
N ILE A 238 -10.38 -7.09 -10.96
CA ILE A 238 -10.63 -7.19 -12.39
C ILE A 238 -12.03 -6.65 -12.75
N GLY A 239 -12.17 -6.06 -13.93
CA GLY A 239 -13.46 -5.68 -14.49
C GLY A 239 -14.30 -6.86 -14.98
N ASP A 240 -15.58 -6.62 -15.23
CA ASP A 240 -16.57 -7.60 -15.71
C ASP A 240 -16.15 -8.32 -17.02
N GLU A 241 -15.46 -7.63 -17.93
CA GLU A 241 -15.09 -8.16 -19.25
C GLU A 241 -14.27 -9.46 -19.19
N ASN A 242 -13.35 -9.55 -18.22
CA ASN A 242 -12.37 -10.63 -18.15
C ASN A 242 -12.45 -11.47 -16.87
N VAL A 243 -13.37 -11.15 -15.95
CA VAL A 243 -13.48 -11.82 -14.64
C VAL A 243 -13.56 -13.35 -14.77
N HIS A 244 -14.36 -13.86 -15.71
CA HIS A 244 -14.54 -15.29 -15.94
C HIS A 244 -13.29 -15.98 -16.51
N ARG A 245 -12.49 -15.28 -17.32
CA ARG A 245 -11.24 -15.82 -17.88
C ARG A 245 -10.13 -15.82 -16.83
N VAL A 246 -9.98 -14.71 -16.10
CA VAL A 246 -9.00 -14.59 -15.01
C VAL A 246 -9.32 -15.60 -13.91
N ARG A 247 -10.60 -15.78 -13.60
CA ARG A 247 -11.08 -16.81 -12.69
C ARG A 247 -10.60 -18.21 -13.07
N ALA A 248 -10.80 -18.60 -14.33
CA ALA A 248 -10.37 -19.92 -14.81
C ALA A 248 -8.85 -20.09 -14.73
N VAL A 249 -8.07 -19.04 -15.03
CA VAL A 249 -6.61 -19.06 -14.86
C VAL A 249 -6.20 -19.20 -13.39
N MET A 250 -6.90 -18.54 -12.47
CA MET A 250 -6.65 -18.70 -11.03
C MET A 250 -7.03 -20.10 -10.53
N ASP A 251 -8.12 -20.69 -11.01
CA ASP A 251 -8.48 -22.08 -10.71
C ASP A 251 -7.39 -23.05 -11.20
N GLU A 252 -6.81 -22.80 -12.38
CA GLU A 252 -5.68 -23.58 -12.91
C GLU A 252 -4.44 -23.44 -12.01
N VAL A 253 -4.08 -22.24 -11.58
CA VAL A 253 -2.83 -22.00 -10.81
C VAL A 253 -2.95 -22.43 -9.34
N PHE A 254 -4.06 -22.09 -8.68
CA PHE A 254 -4.28 -22.27 -7.24
C PHE A 254 -5.13 -23.49 -6.89
N GLY A 255 -5.94 -23.99 -7.82
CA GLY A 255 -6.95 -25.01 -7.55
C GLY A 255 -8.32 -24.44 -7.24
N GLU A 256 -9.36 -25.03 -7.85
CA GLU A 256 -10.76 -24.65 -7.61
C GLU A 256 -11.16 -24.77 -6.13
N GLN A 257 -10.62 -25.76 -5.42
CA GLN A 257 -10.88 -26.00 -4.00
C GLN A 257 -10.39 -24.86 -3.12
N ASN A 258 -9.39 -24.12 -3.59
CA ASN A 258 -8.74 -23.03 -2.89
C ASN A 258 -9.41 -21.68 -3.11
N PHE A 259 -10.49 -21.64 -3.89
CA PHE A 259 -11.31 -20.46 -4.01
C PHE A 259 -12.06 -20.15 -2.72
N ILE A 260 -12.01 -18.87 -2.31
CA ILE A 260 -12.68 -18.37 -1.12
C ILE A 260 -13.95 -17.60 -1.50
N SER A 261 -13.84 -16.52 -2.26
CA SER A 261 -15.00 -15.69 -2.63
C SER A 261 -14.74 -14.77 -3.83
N GLN A 262 -15.79 -14.49 -4.61
CA GLN A 262 -15.81 -13.40 -5.59
C GLN A 262 -16.54 -12.24 -4.96
N ILE A 263 -15.83 -11.13 -4.76
CA ILE A 263 -16.33 -9.93 -4.11
C ILE A 263 -16.69 -8.93 -5.20
N THR A 264 -17.92 -8.43 -5.18
CA THR A 264 -18.40 -7.39 -6.09
C THR A 264 -18.24 -6.03 -5.42
N ILE A 265 -17.48 -5.14 -6.04
CA ILE A 265 -17.27 -3.76 -5.60
C ILE A 265 -18.09 -2.82 -6.46
N GLN A 266 -18.85 -1.93 -5.84
CA GLN A 266 -19.63 -0.93 -6.57
C GLN A 266 -18.71 0.15 -7.14
N THR A 267 -18.90 0.50 -8.42
CA THR A 267 -18.18 1.57 -9.13
C THR A 267 -19.10 2.77 -9.42
N THR A 268 -18.59 3.84 -10.03
CA THR A 268 -19.36 5.08 -10.28
C THR A 268 -20.56 4.84 -11.19
N THR A 269 -21.72 5.33 -10.78
CA THR A 269 -22.96 5.32 -11.56
C THR A 269 -23.00 6.52 -12.51
N GLY A 270 -23.13 6.33 -13.83
CA GLY A 270 -23.34 7.48 -14.74
C GLY A 270 -23.00 7.32 -16.22
N PHE A 271 -22.50 6.17 -16.69
CA PHE A 271 -22.25 6.01 -18.13
C PHE A 271 -23.53 5.69 -18.89
N GLU A 272 -23.74 6.40 -20.01
CA GLU A 272 -24.81 6.13 -20.96
C GLU A 272 -24.59 4.74 -21.57
N ALA A 273 -25.47 3.79 -21.25
CA ALA A 273 -25.39 2.43 -21.75
C ALA A 273 -26.54 2.17 -22.71
N THR A 274 -26.26 1.50 -23.82
CA THR A 274 -27.28 1.11 -24.81
C THR A 274 -28.31 0.14 -24.22
N TYR A 275 -27.89 -0.69 -23.25
CA TYR A 275 -28.75 -1.63 -22.53
C TYR A 275 -28.69 -1.37 -21.02
N LEU A 276 -27.79 -2.05 -20.32
CA LEU A 276 -27.56 -1.88 -18.88
C LEU A 276 -26.13 -1.38 -18.66
N GLY A 277 -25.99 -0.35 -17.83
CA GLY A 277 -24.68 0.15 -17.44
C GLY A 277 -23.99 -0.83 -16.51
N ASN A 278 -22.70 -1.08 -16.75
CA ASN A 278 -21.88 -1.79 -15.78
C ASN A 278 -21.63 -0.86 -14.57
N MET A 279 -21.95 -1.33 -13.37
CA MET A 279 -21.84 -0.59 -12.11
C MET A 279 -20.94 -1.29 -11.09
N SER A 280 -20.19 -2.31 -11.51
CA SER A 280 -19.34 -3.07 -10.60
C SER A 280 -18.08 -3.61 -11.23
N ASP A 281 -17.03 -3.66 -10.42
CA ASP A 281 -15.84 -4.47 -10.66
C ASP A 281 -15.80 -5.63 -9.66
N HIS A 282 -14.87 -6.55 -9.83
CA HIS A 282 -14.76 -7.76 -9.01
C HIS A 282 -13.37 -7.92 -8.40
N VAL A 283 -13.32 -8.47 -7.19
CA VAL A 283 -12.09 -8.96 -6.55
C VAL A 283 -12.22 -10.46 -6.35
N LEU A 284 -11.34 -11.21 -6.99
CA LEU A 284 -11.23 -12.67 -6.86
C LEU A 284 -10.30 -13.00 -5.69
N TRP A 285 -10.82 -13.72 -4.69
CA TRP A 285 -10.06 -14.11 -3.50
C TRP A 285 -9.78 -15.62 -3.46
N TYR A 286 -8.49 -15.96 -3.45
CA TYR A 286 -7.99 -17.33 -3.26
C TYR A 286 -7.05 -17.42 -2.07
N GLY A 287 -7.06 -18.57 -1.40
CA GLY A 287 -6.02 -18.95 -0.46
C GLY A 287 -4.99 -19.85 -1.14
N LYS A 288 -3.77 -19.94 -0.61
CA LYS A 288 -2.84 -21.00 -1.03
C LYS A 288 -3.34 -22.38 -0.59
N ARG A 289 -3.79 -22.48 0.67
CA ARG A 289 -4.58 -23.60 1.19
C ARG A 289 -5.76 -23.08 1.99
N LYS A 290 -6.96 -23.29 1.49
CA LYS A 290 -8.19 -22.79 2.11
C LYS A 290 -8.43 -23.36 3.52
N GLU A 291 -8.01 -24.59 3.80
CA GLU A 291 -8.26 -25.24 5.09
C GLU A 291 -7.45 -24.62 6.24
N ILE A 292 -6.29 -24.03 5.93
CA ILE A 292 -5.36 -23.42 6.90
C ILE A 292 -5.44 -21.88 6.83
N GLY A 293 -6.10 -21.36 5.80
CA GLY A 293 -6.30 -19.94 5.56
C GLY A 293 -6.94 -19.24 6.77
N ARG A 294 -6.53 -17.99 6.98
CA ARG A 294 -7.09 -17.12 8.01
C ARG A 294 -8.03 -16.12 7.36
N ALA A 295 -9.17 -15.87 8.00
CA ALA A 295 -10.12 -14.85 7.59
C ALA A 295 -10.61 -14.08 8.82
N ASN A 296 -10.18 -12.83 8.94
CA ASN A 296 -10.76 -11.87 9.88
C ASN A 296 -11.99 -11.25 9.21
N PRO A 297 -13.23 -11.62 9.56
CA PRO A 297 -14.40 -11.11 8.86
C PRO A 297 -14.49 -9.58 9.01
N PRO A 298 -14.72 -8.83 7.91
CA PRO A 298 -14.85 -7.38 7.97
C PRO A 298 -16.21 -7.06 8.59
N LEU A 299 -16.20 -6.46 9.78
CA LEU A 299 -17.41 -6.12 10.51
C LEU A 299 -17.86 -4.69 10.21
N PHE A 300 -19.17 -4.44 10.24
CA PHE A 300 -19.73 -3.09 10.27
C PHE A 300 -20.81 -2.99 11.33
N ARG A 301 -21.00 -1.79 11.86
CA ARG A 301 -22.13 -1.51 12.74
C ARG A 301 -23.41 -1.41 11.96
N LYS A 302 -24.41 -2.19 12.37
CA LYS A 302 -25.75 -2.12 11.81
C LYS A 302 -26.41 -0.84 12.29
N ASN A 303 -26.87 -0.03 11.34
CA ASN A 303 -27.93 0.91 11.64
C ASN A 303 -29.25 0.14 11.70
N PHE A 304 -30.15 0.56 12.58
CA PHE A 304 -31.52 0.07 12.58
C PHE A 304 -32.46 1.16 12.06
N GLU A 305 -33.43 0.73 11.29
CA GLU A 305 -34.57 1.56 10.92
C GLU A 305 -35.73 1.21 11.84
N LEU A 306 -36.26 2.21 12.53
CA LEU A 306 -37.39 2.05 13.42
C LEU A 306 -38.61 1.53 12.65
N GLY A 307 -39.24 0.47 13.16
CA GLY A 307 -40.38 -0.17 12.54
C GLY A 307 -40.04 -1.20 11.46
N GLU A 308 -38.76 -1.39 11.14
CA GLU A 308 -38.28 -2.37 10.16
C GLU A 308 -37.28 -3.35 10.77
N GLY A 309 -37.01 -4.44 10.05
CA GLY A 309 -36.00 -5.43 10.41
C GLY A 309 -36.04 -5.86 11.89
N ASN A 310 -34.99 -5.48 12.62
CA ASN A 310 -34.76 -5.86 14.02
C ASN A 310 -35.28 -4.86 15.06
N ALA A 311 -35.96 -3.78 14.65
CA ALA A 311 -36.42 -2.69 15.52
C ALA A 311 -37.94 -2.45 15.39
N ARG A 312 -38.74 -3.51 15.54
CA ARG A 312 -40.21 -3.46 15.37
C ARG A 312 -40.97 -3.14 16.66
N TRP A 313 -40.36 -3.43 17.81
CA TRP A 313 -40.91 -3.23 19.13
C TRP A 313 -39.94 -2.44 19.99
N LEU A 314 -40.46 -1.72 20.98
CA LEU A 314 -39.69 -1.01 21.99
C LEU A 314 -39.89 -1.71 23.33
N LEU A 315 -38.79 -1.98 24.03
CA LEU A 315 -38.77 -2.44 25.41
C LEU A 315 -38.36 -1.27 26.31
N PHE A 316 -39.16 -0.97 27.32
CA PHE A 316 -38.89 0.11 28.26
C PHE A 316 -38.25 -0.41 29.55
N ASP A 317 -37.69 0.51 30.34
CA ASP A 317 -37.04 0.20 31.63
C ASP A 317 -38.02 -0.39 32.67
N ASP A 318 -39.33 -0.19 32.49
CA ASP A 318 -40.40 -0.77 33.31
C ASP A 318 -40.85 -2.16 32.83
N PHE A 319 -40.12 -2.76 31.88
CA PHE A 319 -40.41 -4.06 31.24
C PHE A 319 -41.71 -4.09 30.44
N SER A 320 -42.37 -2.94 30.25
CA SER A 320 -43.44 -2.84 29.27
C SER A 320 -42.83 -2.83 27.87
N TYR A 321 -43.62 -3.25 26.89
CA TYR A 321 -43.22 -3.19 25.50
C TYR A 321 -44.39 -2.84 24.61
N ARG A 322 -44.11 -2.11 23.54
CA ARG A 322 -45.10 -1.78 22.51
C ARG A 322 -44.49 -1.83 21.12
N GLY A 323 -45.35 -1.95 20.10
CA GLY A 323 -44.94 -1.76 18.73
C GLY A 323 -44.45 -0.31 18.48
N VAL A 324 -43.50 -0.16 17.57
CA VAL A 324 -43.11 1.16 17.06
C VAL A 324 -44.31 1.81 16.35
N SER A 325 -44.57 3.09 16.63
CA SER A 325 -45.70 3.80 16.03
C SER A 325 -45.40 4.22 14.58
N ALA A 326 -46.44 4.55 13.82
CA ALA A 326 -46.27 5.01 12.44
C ALA A 326 -45.51 6.34 12.34
N GLU A 327 -45.71 7.25 13.30
CA GLU A 327 -44.99 8.53 13.39
C GLU A 327 -43.50 8.32 13.70
N GLU A 328 -43.18 7.38 14.62
CA GLU A 328 -41.80 7.01 14.95
C GLU A 328 -41.09 6.35 13.76
N LYS A 329 -41.81 5.50 13.02
CA LYS A 329 -41.30 4.89 11.77
C LYS A 329 -40.97 5.94 10.71
N ARG A 330 -41.76 7.01 10.60
CA ARG A 330 -41.52 8.12 9.67
C ARG A 330 -40.47 9.14 10.17
N GLY A 331 -39.96 8.98 11.39
CA GLY A 331 -39.01 9.92 11.99
C GLY A 331 -39.63 11.24 12.47
N GLU A 332 -40.96 11.35 12.50
CA GLU A 332 -41.69 12.54 12.96
C GLU A 332 -41.64 12.68 14.49
N LYS A 333 -41.39 11.57 15.18
CA LYS A 333 -41.32 11.50 16.64
C LYS A 333 -40.14 10.63 17.07
N SER A 334 -39.33 11.13 17.99
CA SER A 334 -38.24 10.36 18.58
C SER A 334 -38.78 9.31 19.57
N ILE A 335 -38.06 8.19 19.68
CA ILE A 335 -38.35 7.18 20.70
C ILE A 335 -38.09 7.75 22.10
N PRO A 336 -38.87 7.34 23.12
CA PRO A 336 -38.61 7.73 24.50
C PRO A 336 -37.18 7.36 24.95
N ILE A 337 -36.55 8.25 25.72
CA ILE A 337 -35.20 8.03 26.27
C ILE A 337 -35.22 6.75 27.13
N GLY A 338 -34.30 5.83 26.87
CA GLY A 338 -34.20 4.53 27.55
C GLY A 338 -34.93 3.38 26.86
N ALA A 339 -35.75 3.64 25.84
CA ALA A 339 -36.42 2.58 25.08
C ALA A 339 -35.43 1.78 24.22
N LYS A 340 -35.41 0.45 24.39
CA LYS A 340 -34.54 -0.48 23.64
C LYS A 340 -35.31 -1.10 22.47
N PRO A 341 -34.94 -0.82 21.20
CA PRO A 341 -35.57 -1.44 20.05
C PRO A 341 -35.21 -2.92 19.94
N TYR A 342 -36.19 -3.74 19.60
CA TYR A 342 -36.04 -5.18 19.46
C TYR A 342 -37.00 -5.79 18.45
N LYS A 343 -36.75 -7.07 18.15
CA LYS A 343 -37.63 -7.92 17.34
C LYS A 343 -38.02 -9.16 18.13
N PRO A 344 -39.32 -9.45 18.27
CA PRO A 344 -39.78 -10.79 18.65
C PRO A 344 -39.36 -11.79 17.57
N ASP A 345 -38.47 -12.71 17.90
CA ASP A 345 -37.93 -13.73 17.00
C ASP A 345 -38.39 -15.13 17.43
N ASN A 346 -38.28 -16.10 16.53
CA ASN A 346 -38.73 -17.46 16.82
C ASN A 346 -37.86 -18.09 17.92
N ILE A 347 -38.48 -18.56 19.01
CA ILE A 347 -37.83 -19.25 20.13
C ILE A 347 -37.78 -20.78 19.95
N LEU A 348 -38.44 -21.29 18.90
CA LEU A 348 -38.47 -22.71 18.54
C LEU A 348 -37.54 -23.01 17.37
N SER A 349 -36.93 -24.19 17.39
CA SER A 349 -36.20 -24.80 16.28
C SER A 349 -37.06 -25.85 15.59
N GLN A 350 -36.81 -26.07 14.30
CA GLN A 350 -37.45 -27.15 13.55
C GLN A 350 -36.91 -28.53 13.99
N GLY A 351 -37.79 -29.54 13.97
CA GLY A 351 -37.49 -30.91 14.36
C GLY A 351 -38.10 -31.26 15.72
N ARG A 352 -38.76 -32.41 15.82
CA ARG A 352 -39.38 -32.87 17.07
C ARG A 352 -38.34 -33.07 18.17
N ALA A 353 -38.66 -32.62 19.38
CA ALA A 353 -37.94 -33.05 20.57
C ALA A 353 -38.03 -34.58 20.76
N LYS A 354 -37.07 -35.16 21.50
CA LYS A 354 -37.10 -36.59 21.87
C LYS A 354 -38.24 -36.91 22.85
N GLU A 355 -38.59 -35.96 23.71
CA GLU A 355 -39.61 -36.07 24.74
C GLU A 355 -40.47 -34.80 24.79
N PRO A 356 -41.72 -34.84 25.31
CA PRO A 356 -42.53 -33.64 25.52
C PRO A 356 -41.84 -32.61 26.42
N GLN A 357 -41.91 -31.33 26.06
CA GLN A 357 -41.21 -30.24 26.76
C GLN A 357 -42.18 -29.12 27.19
N PRO A 358 -43.14 -29.39 28.09
CA PRO A 358 -44.07 -28.38 28.58
C PRO A 358 -43.32 -27.32 29.38
N PHE A 359 -43.54 -26.04 29.06
CA PHE A 359 -42.91 -24.92 29.74
C PHE A 359 -43.98 -23.99 30.32
N GLU A 360 -44.01 -23.88 31.65
CA GLU A 360 -44.90 -22.96 32.35
C GLU A 360 -44.29 -21.56 32.40
N PHE A 361 -45.03 -20.57 31.91
CA PHE A 361 -44.63 -19.17 31.97
C PHE A 361 -45.84 -18.26 32.18
N ARG A 362 -45.80 -17.45 33.25
CA ARG A 362 -46.87 -16.51 33.64
C ARG A 362 -48.26 -17.17 33.70
N GLY A 363 -48.35 -18.34 34.32
CA GLY A 363 -49.61 -19.07 34.51
C GLY A 363 -50.17 -19.77 33.26
N ARG A 364 -49.45 -19.77 32.13
CA ARG A 364 -49.81 -20.53 30.92
C ARG A 364 -48.76 -21.60 30.64
N THR A 365 -49.20 -22.77 30.17
CA THR A 365 -48.32 -23.85 29.71
C THR A 365 -48.14 -23.74 28.20
N TYR A 366 -46.89 -23.69 27.75
CA TYR A 366 -46.53 -23.69 26.34
C TYR A 366 -45.86 -25.02 26.00
N ASP A 367 -46.32 -25.69 24.94
CA ASP A 367 -45.74 -26.93 24.47
C ASP A 367 -45.34 -26.82 22.99
N SER A 368 -44.17 -27.36 22.67
CA SER A 368 -43.59 -27.42 21.32
C SER A 368 -43.84 -28.77 20.63
N TRP A 369 -44.28 -29.78 21.38
CA TRP A 369 -44.43 -31.17 20.92
C TRP A 369 -45.37 -31.33 19.73
N GLY A 370 -46.56 -30.73 19.79
CA GLY A 370 -47.57 -30.81 18.72
C GLY A 370 -47.18 -30.11 17.41
N LYS A 371 -46.07 -29.35 17.40
CA LYS A 371 -45.63 -28.53 16.26
C LYS A 371 -44.41 -29.08 15.52
N ASN A 372 -43.99 -30.32 15.80
CA ASN A 372 -42.77 -30.93 15.25
C ASN A 372 -41.52 -30.03 15.44
N SER A 373 -41.43 -29.44 16.64
CA SER A 373 -40.43 -28.44 17.01
C SER A 373 -39.89 -28.69 18.41
N HIS A 374 -38.81 -28.01 18.78
CA HIS A 374 -38.24 -28.02 20.13
C HIS A 374 -37.72 -26.62 20.50
N TRP A 375 -37.47 -26.37 21.79
CA TRP A 375 -36.92 -25.09 22.25
C TRP A 375 -35.50 -24.85 21.72
N LYS A 376 -35.20 -23.62 21.27
CA LYS A 376 -33.84 -23.23 20.87
C LYS A 376 -32.85 -23.22 22.03
N ALA A 377 -33.33 -22.84 23.22
CA ALA A 377 -32.56 -22.92 24.45
C ALA A 377 -32.58 -24.35 25.00
N ASN A 378 -31.57 -24.73 25.78
CA ASN A 378 -31.61 -25.99 26.51
C ASN A 378 -32.82 -25.99 27.47
N TYR A 379 -33.63 -27.03 27.42
CA TYR A 379 -34.79 -27.20 28.28
C TYR A 379 -34.46 -28.15 29.46
N PRO A 380 -34.95 -27.89 30.68
CA PRO A 380 -35.74 -26.71 31.08
C PRO A 380 -34.88 -25.49 31.46
N VAL A 381 -33.61 -25.71 31.82
CA VAL A 381 -32.74 -24.71 32.49
C VAL A 381 -32.55 -23.42 31.69
N GLY A 382 -32.25 -23.52 30.39
CA GLY A 382 -32.05 -22.36 29.52
C GLY A 382 -33.31 -21.54 29.30
N MET A 383 -34.47 -22.19 29.20
CA MET A 383 -35.75 -21.50 29.10
C MET A 383 -36.09 -20.75 30.39
N LEU A 384 -35.79 -21.33 31.56
CA LEU A 384 -35.93 -20.65 32.85
C LEU A 384 -35.01 -19.43 32.95
N ARG A 385 -33.75 -19.54 32.50
CA ARG A 385 -32.81 -18.41 32.48
C ARG A 385 -33.26 -17.29 31.55
N LEU A 386 -33.82 -17.61 30.38
CA LEU A 386 -34.42 -16.62 29.48
C LEU A 386 -35.62 -15.91 30.13
N ALA A 387 -36.45 -16.65 30.87
CA ALA A 387 -37.56 -16.09 31.63
C ALA A 387 -37.06 -15.14 32.74
N LYS A 388 -36.07 -15.58 33.54
CA LYS A 388 -35.43 -14.77 34.60
C LYS A 388 -34.78 -13.50 34.05
N ALA A 389 -34.17 -13.58 32.87
CA ALA A 389 -33.54 -12.47 32.17
C ALA A 389 -34.51 -11.57 31.40
N SER A 390 -35.83 -11.78 31.52
CA SER A 390 -36.86 -11.01 30.80
C SER A 390 -36.69 -11.02 29.28
N ARG A 391 -36.14 -12.10 28.71
CA ARG A 391 -35.89 -12.27 27.26
C ARG A 391 -36.99 -13.04 26.51
N ILE A 392 -38.18 -13.11 27.10
CA ILE A 392 -39.37 -13.77 26.51
C ILE A 392 -40.46 -12.73 26.25
N HIS A 393 -40.87 -12.62 24.98
CA HIS A 393 -42.01 -11.84 24.54
C HIS A 393 -43.25 -12.73 24.54
N VAL A 394 -44.35 -12.25 25.11
CA VAL A 394 -45.64 -12.96 25.11
C VAL A 394 -46.51 -12.39 23.99
N ALA A 395 -46.80 -13.24 22.99
CA ALA A 395 -47.82 -13.00 21.97
C ALA A 395 -49.14 -13.68 22.38
N GLU A 396 -50.22 -13.43 21.64
CA GLU A 396 -51.57 -13.90 21.99
C GLU A 396 -51.63 -15.41 22.29
N ASN A 397 -51.04 -16.23 21.41
CA ASN A 397 -51.07 -17.69 21.47
C ASN A 397 -49.67 -18.35 21.46
N SER A 398 -48.60 -17.57 21.67
CA SER A 398 -47.23 -18.11 21.65
C SER A 398 -46.24 -17.24 22.44
N ILE A 399 -45.06 -17.79 22.71
CA ILE A 399 -43.92 -17.03 23.23
C ILE A 399 -42.83 -16.92 22.17
N GLN A 400 -42.12 -15.80 22.21
CA GLN A 400 -41.06 -15.46 21.26
C GLN A 400 -39.82 -14.95 22.02
N TYR A 401 -38.67 -14.99 21.36
CA TYR A 401 -37.41 -14.51 21.92
C TYR A 401 -37.29 -12.99 21.72
N VAL A 402 -36.93 -12.26 22.78
CA VAL A 402 -36.62 -10.83 22.70
C VAL A 402 -35.19 -10.67 22.19
N ARG A 403 -35.06 -10.43 20.88
CA ARG A 403 -33.79 -10.14 20.24
C ARG A 403 -33.56 -8.63 20.18
N LEU A 404 -32.76 -8.09 21.10
CA LEU A 404 -32.45 -6.66 21.11
C LEU A 404 -31.54 -6.32 19.94
N HIS A 405 -31.66 -5.10 19.43
CA HIS A 405 -30.73 -4.60 18.43
C HIS A 405 -29.28 -4.52 18.97
N THR A 406 -29.14 -4.09 20.22
CA THR A 406 -27.84 -3.97 20.93
C THR A 406 -27.17 -5.30 21.23
N ASP A 407 -27.87 -6.44 21.08
CA ASP A 407 -27.27 -7.76 21.24
C ASP A 407 -26.36 -8.14 20.04
N PHE A 408 -26.56 -7.49 18.88
CA PHE A 408 -25.88 -7.78 17.61
C PHE A 408 -25.58 -6.50 16.82
N GLU A 409 -24.86 -5.57 17.46
CA GLU A 409 -24.55 -4.26 16.87
C GLU A 409 -23.68 -4.38 15.61
N ALA A 410 -22.89 -5.45 15.48
CA ALA A 410 -22.09 -5.72 14.29
C ALA A 410 -22.69 -6.79 13.36
N SER A 411 -22.40 -6.66 12.06
CA SER A 411 -22.53 -7.73 11.08
C SER A 411 -21.23 -7.91 10.32
N VAL A 412 -21.02 -9.12 9.82
CA VAL A 412 -20.04 -9.40 8.76
C VAL A 412 -20.55 -8.82 7.44
N HIS A 413 -19.69 -8.16 6.66
CA HIS A 413 -20.01 -7.82 5.27
C HIS A 413 -20.11 -9.10 4.43
N GLY A 414 -21.10 -9.15 3.55
CA GLY A 414 -21.15 -10.17 2.50
C GLY A 414 -20.11 -9.92 1.41
N ASN A 415 -20.23 -10.65 0.32
CA ASN A 415 -19.39 -10.49 -0.87
C ASN A 415 -19.89 -9.39 -1.83
N MET A 416 -20.85 -8.56 -1.42
CA MET A 416 -21.31 -7.40 -2.17
C MET A 416 -21.05 -6.15 -1.34
N TRP A 417 -20.18 -5.27 -1.85
CA TRP A 417 -19.76 -4.05 -1.16
C TRP A 417 -20.35 -2.83 -1.87
N PHE A 418 -21.46 -2.33 -1.32
CA PHE A 418 -22.19 -1.17 -1.86
C PHE A 418 -21.59 0.18 -1.43
N ASP A 419 -20.67 0.17 -0.48
CA ASP A 419 -20.10 1.37 0.13
C ASP A 419 -18.67 1.66 -0.34
N THR A 420 -18.30 1.10 -1.50
CA THR A 420 -17.00 1.27 -2.18
C THR A 420 -17.08 2.17 -3.41
N GLY A 421 -18.28 2.63 -3.78
CA GLY A 421 -18.51 3.51 -4.93
C GLY A 421 -17.67 4.79 -4.87
N SER A 422 -17.18 5.23 -6.04
CA SER A 422 -16.42 6.49 -6.18
C SER A 422 -17.37 7.65 -6.48
N GLY A 423 -17.29 8.73 -5.69
CA GLY A 423 -18.13 9.94 -5.81
C GLY A 423 -17.49 11.15 -5.08
N ASN A 424 -18.18 12.29 -4.97
CA ASN A 424 -17.66 13.50 -4.29
C ASN A 424 -17.29 13.32 -2.79
N PHE A 425 -17.57 12.14 -2.22
CA PHE A 425 -17.27 11.77 -0.84
C PHE A 425 -16.13 10.73 -0.70
N THR A 426 -15.47 10.34 -1.80
CA THR A 426 -14.26 9.50 -1.77
C THR A 426 -12.99 10.35 -1.85
N ASP A 427 -11.87 9.85 -1.31
CA ASP A 427 -10.57 10.53 -1.36
C ASP A 427 -10.24 11.00 -2.79
N GLU A 428 -9.67 12.20 -2.92
CA GLU A 428 -9.21 12.72 -4.21
C GLU A 428 -8.18 11.75 -4.80
N LYS A 429 -8.47 11.23 -6.00
CA LYS A 429 -7.54 10.36 -6.72
C LYS A 429 -6.24 11.12 -7.02
N LEU A 430 -5.09 10.55 -6.70
CA LEU A 430 -3.74 11.07 -6.98
C LEU A 430 -3.17 10.56 -8.32
N TYR A 431 -3.77 9.54 -8.91
CA TYR A 431 -3.37 8.90 -10.18
C TYR A 431 -4.58 8.68 -11.08
N VAL A 432 -4.35 8.50 -12.40
CA VAL A 432 -5.40 8.33 -13.42
C VAL A 432 -6.34 7.17 -13.07
N VAL A 433 -5.77 6.02 -12.73
CA VAL A 433 -6.48 4.82 -12.26
C VAL A 433 -6.00 4.49 -10.85
N GLN A 434 -6.70 5.00 -9.83
CA GLN A 434 -6.42 4.69 -8.44
C GLN A 434 -7.55 3.86 -7.84
N THR A 435 -7.19 2.69 -7.32
CA THR A 435 -8.10 1.83 -6.55
C THR A 435 -8.44 2.49 -5.20
N ASN A 436 -9.70 2.33 -4.79
CA ASN A 436 -10.21 2.88 -3.55
C ASN A 436 -9.52 2.22 -2.35
N ALA A 437 -8.92 3.02 -1.45
CA ALA A 437 -8.19 2.55 -0.28
C ALA A 437 -9.03 1.61 0.59
N LYS A 438 -10.35 1.82 0.66
CA LYS A 438 -11.28 1.00 1.44
C LYS A 438 -11.37 -0.47 0.97
N VAL A 439 -11.27 -0.69 -0.35
CA VAL A 439 -11.30 -2.04 -0.94
C VAL A 439 -10.06 -2.81 -0.51
N ILE A 440 -8.88 -2.19 -0.68
CA ILE A 440 -7.59 -2.76 -0.31
C ILE A 440 -7.49 -2.96 1.21
N GLU A 441 -7.94 -1.99 2.00
CA GLU A 441 -8.01 -2.06 3.46
C GLU A 441 -8.76 -3.30 3.91
N ARG A 442 -9.97 -3.55 3.40
CA ARG A 442 -10.73 -4.75 3.75
C ARG A 442 -9.99 -6.02 3.38
N CYS A 443 -9.43 -6.09 2.18
CA CYS A 443 -8.68 -7.27 1.71
C CYS A 443 -7.48 -7.58 2.62
N ILE A 444 -6.67 -6.55 2.93
CA ILE A 444 -5.50 -6.70 3.80
C ILE A 444 -5.93 -7.07 5.22
N LEU A 445 -6.92 -6.40 5.81
CA LEU A 445 -7.37 -6.70 7.17
C LEU A 445 -7.97 -8.11 7.28
N MET A 446 -8.65 -8.60 6.25
CA MET A 446 -9.21 -9.96 6.20
C MET A 446 -8.12 -11.04 6.24
N ALA A 447 -7.02 -10.84 5.51
CA ALA A 447 -6.01 -11.88 5.27
C ALA A 447 -4.70 -11.74 6.07
N THR A 448 -4.51 -10.64 6.81
CA THR A 448 -3.24 -10.33 7.49
C THR A 448 -3.42 -9.83 8.92
N ASN A 449 -2.41 -10.06 9.74
CA ASN A 449 -2.19 -9.39 11.03
C ASN A 449 -1.08 -8.32 10.91
N PRO A 450 -1.00 -7.38 11.86
CA PRO A 450 0.14 -6.46 11.94
C PRO A 450 1.48 -7.22 11.97
N GLY A 451 2.47 -6.74 11.20
CA GLY A 451 3.77 -7.38 11.01
C GLY A 451 3.86 -8.38 9.86
N ASP A 452 2.73 -8.83 9.30
CA ASP A 452 2.73 -9.71 8.13
C ASP A 452 3.20 -8.97 6.86
N LEU A 453 3.69 -9.72 5.87
CA LEU A 453 4.22 -9.20 4.62
C LEU A 453 3.14 -9.17 3.53
N VAL A 454 2.91 -7.98 2.97
CA VAL A 454 2.03 -7.71 1.82
C VAL A 454 2.87 -7.42 0.58
N LEU A 455 2.51 -8.03 -0.55
CA LEU A 455 3.15 -7.78 -1.85
C LEU A 455 2.12 -7.23 -2.84
N ASP A 456 2.50 -6.17 -3.56
CA ASP A 456 1.75 -5.62 -4.69
C ASP A 456 2.62 -5.68 -5.96
N PRO A 457 2.33 -6.59 -6.91
CA PRO A 457 3.09 -6.73 -8.15
C PRO A 457 2.87 -5.63 -9.18
N THR A 458 1.97 -4.67 -8.90
CA THR A 458 1.49 -3.66 -9.85
C THR A 458 1.58 -2.22 -9.35
N CYS A 459 1.72 -2.00 -8.04
CA CYS A 459 1.93 -0.72 -7.34
C CYS A 459 0.96 0.43 -7.71
N GLY A 460 1.04 0.95 -8.93
CA GLY A 460 0.34 2.13 -9.40
C GLY A 460 0.67 3.32 -8.51
N SER A 461 -0.36 3.93 -7.92
CA SER A 461 -0.21 5.07 -7.01
C SER A 461 0.26 4.72 -5.60
N GLY A 462 0.70 3.48 -5.35
CA GLY A 462 1.18 3.02 -4.05
C GLY A 462 0.07 2.87 -3.00
N THR A 463 -1.18 2.63 -3.42
CA THR A 463 -2.31 2.55 -2.46
C THR A 463 -2.17 1.35 -1.53
N THR A 464 -1.74 0.18 -2.04
CA THR A 464 -1.50 -1.02 -1.22
C THR A 464 -0.41 -0.79 -0.19
N ALA A 465 0.73 -0.20 -0.59
CA ALA A 465 1.81 0.16 0.33
C ALA A 465 1.34 1.15 1.41
N THR A 466 0.58 2.18 1.04
CA THR A 466 0.01 3.16 1.98
C THR A 466 -0.91 2.49 3.02
N VAL A 467 -1.80 1.61 2.56
CA VAL A 467 -2.74 0.90 3.44
C VAL A 467 -2.00 -0.12 4.33
N ALA A 468 -1.06 -0.89 3.77
CA ALA A 468 -0.24 -1.82 4.53
C ALA A 468 0.56 -1.08 5.63
N GLU A 469 1.20 0.04 5.28
CA GLU A 469 1.91 0.92 6.20
C GLU A 469 0.99 1.47 7.29
N GLN A 470 -0.20 1.98 6.94
CA GLN A 470 -1.21 2.47 7.89
C GLN A 470 -1.55 1.42 8.96
N TRP A 471 -1.66 0.18 8.52
CA TRP A 471 -2.07 -0.93 9.36
C TRP A 471 -0.88 -1.70 9.97
N GLY A 472 0.36 -1.19 9.81
CA GLY A 472 1.55 -1.75 10.44
C GLY A 472 1.98 -3.10 9.87
N ARG A 473 1.73 -3.33 8.59
CA ARG A 473 2.22 -4.48 7.82
C ARG A 473 3.51 -4.09 7.09
N ARG A 474 4.37 -5.09 6.86
CA ARG A 474 5.52 -4.95 5.97
C ARG A 474 5.02 -4.97 4.53
N TRP A 475 5.64 -4.21 3.64
CA TRP A 475 5.22 -4.17 2.24
C TRP A 475 6.37 -4.18 1.24
N ILE A 476 6.11 -4.82 0.10
CA ILE A 476 6.89 -4.76 -1.13
C ILE A 476 5.93 -4.34 -2.24
N THR A 477 6.29 -3.33 -3.01
CA THR A 477 5.50 -2.88 -4.17
C THR A 477 6.39 -2.81 -5.41
N ILE A 478 5.87 -3.24 -6.55
CA ILE A 478 6.62 -3.38 -7.79
C ILE A 478 5.87 -2.65 -8.91
N ASP A 479 6.58 -1.84 -9.69
CA ASP A 479 6.03 -1.25 -10.91
C ASP A 479 7.09 -1.23 -12.00
N THR A 480 6.63 -1.29 -13.25
CA THR A 480 7.47 -1.00 -14.41
C THR A 480 7.60 0.51 -14.67
N SER A 481 6.69 1.31 -14.11
CA SER A 481 6.62 2.76 -14.31
C SER A 481 7.48 3.56 -13.35
N ARG A 482 8.36 4.40 -13.90
CA ARG A 482 9.10 5.37 -13.08
C ARG A 482 8.19 6.46 -12.55
N VAL A 483 7.24 6.95 -13.35
CA VAL A 483 6.23 7.92 -12.93
C VAL A 483 5.39 7.42 -11.75
N ALA A 484 4.88 6.19 -11.83
CA ALA A 484 4.03 5.63 -10.77
C ALA A 484 4.81 5.47 -9.46
N LEU A 485 6.05 4.98 -9.53
CA LEU A 485 6.92 4.89 -8.35
C LEU A 485 7.30 6.26 -7.78
N ALA A 486 7.58 7.26 -8.62
CA ALA A 486 7.87 8.61 -8.14
C ALA A 486 6.68 9.22 -7.37
N LEU A 487 5.45 9.03 -7.86
CA LEU A 487 4.22 9.45 -7.17
C LEU A 487 3.99 8.66 -5.87
N ALA A 488 4.14 7.34 -5.91
CA ALA A 488 4.01 6.48 -4.73
C ALA A 488 5.03 6.84 -3.64
N ARG A 489 6.28 7.11 -4.04
CA ARG A 489 7.39 7.55 -3.17
C ARG A 489 7.02 8.86 -2.47
N ALA A 490 6.66 9.90 -3.22
CA ALA A 490 6.27 11.19 -2.65
C ALA A 490 5.07 11.06 -1.69
N ARG A 491 4.06 10.26 -2.08
CA ARG A 491 2.88 9.97 -1.26
C ARG A 491 3.24 9.33 0.09
N ILE A 492 4.05 8.28 0.09
CA ILE A 492 4.40 7.54 1.31
C ILE A 492 5.33 8.37 2.21
N MET A 493 6.26 9.15 1.63
CA MET A 493 7.14 10.05 2.38
C MET A 493 6.38 11.14 3.14
N GLY A 494 5.39 11.77 2.48
CA GLY A 494 4.59 12.85 3.07
C GLY A 494 3.35 12.39 3.83
N ALA A 495 3.03 11.09 3.83
CA ALA A 495 1.82 10.57 4.45
C ALA A 495 1.85 10.71 5.99
N ARG A 496 0.72 11.17 6.52
CA ARG A 496 0.40 11.09 7.94
C ARG A 496 -0.36 9.80 8.22
N TYR A 497 0.11 9.03 9.18
CA TYR A 497 -0.60 7.88 9.73
C TYR A 497 -1.04 8.13 11.18
N PRO A 498 -2.18 7.56 11.60
CA PRO A 498 -2.50 7.47 13.02
C PRO A 498 -1.53 6.53 13.73
N TYR A 499 -1.28 6.81 15.00
CA TYR A 499 -0.56 5.90 15.90
C TYR A 499 -1.57 5.08 16.70
N TYR A 500 -1.57 3.78 16.50
CA TYR A 500 -2.47 2.87 17.20
C TYR A 500 -1.81 2.31 18.47
N ILE A 501 -2.59 2.17 19.53
CA ILE A 501 -2.11 1.61 20.79
C ILE A 501 -1.78 0.12 20.57
N LEU A 502 -0.51 -0.24 20.74
CA LEU A 502 -0.03 -1.61 20.64
C LEU A 502 -0.59 -2.44 21.79
N ALA A 503 -1.05 -3.67 21.51
CA ALA A 503 -1.47 -4.60 22.54
C ALA A 503 -0.31 -4.93 23.50
N ASP A 504 0.91 -5.06 22.96
CA ASP A 504 2.15 -5.28 23.70
C ASP A 504 2.77 -3.96 24.20
N SER A 505 1.97 -3.12 24.85
CA SER A 505 2.45 -1.89 25.49
C SER A 505 1.78 -1.71 26.84
N ARG A 506 2.36 -0.88 27.72
CA ARG A 506 1.76 -0.65 29.04
C ARG A 506 0.42 0.06 28.93
N GLU A 507 0.34 1.03 28.03
CA GLU A 507 -0.90 1.71 27.64
C GLU A 507 -1.94 0.71 27.11
N GLY A 508 -1.50 -0.24 26.27
CA GLY A 508 -2.35 -1.29 25.72
C GLY A 508 -2.90 -2.23 26.78
N GLN A 509 -2.07 -2.69 27.72
CA GLN A 509 -2.49 -3.54 28.83
C GLN A 509 -3.50 -2.83 29.75
N PHE A 510 -3.32 -1.53 30.02
CA PHE A 510 -4.29 -0.73 30.77
C PHE A 510 -5.60 -0.58 30.00
N LYS A 511 -5.55 -0.27 28.70
CA LYS A 511 -6.74 -0.12 27.87
C LYS A 511 -7.51 -1.43 27.73
N GLU A 512 -6.82 -2.55 27.54
CA GLU A 512 -7.41 -3.89 27.50
C GLU A 512 -8.08 -4.27 28.83
N ALA A 513 -7.47 -3.91 29.97
CA ALA A 513 -8.07 -4.08 31.28
C ALA A 513 -9.33 -3.24 31.49
N GLU A 514 -9.29 -1.96 31.08
CA GLU A 514 -10.44 -1.06 31.10
C GLU A 514 -11.61 -1.63 30.27
N LEU A 515 -11.33 -2.12 29.05
CA LEU A 515 -12.35 -2.66 28.16
C LEU A 515 -12.92 -4.01 28.62
N SER A 516 -12.10 -4.83 29.29
CA SER A 516 -12.53 -6.15 29.79
C SER A 516 -13.06 -6.13 31.22
N GLY A 517 -12.98 -4.99 31.92
CA GLY A 517 -13.31 -4.89 33.35
C GLY A 517 -12.41 -5.75 34.25
N ARG A 518 -11.18 -6.05 33.80
CA ARG A 518 -10.20 -6.89 34.52
C ARG A 518 -9.04 -6.04 35.03
N ILE A 519 -8.21 -6.62 35.90
CA ILE A 519 -6.97 -5.98 36.34
C ILE A 519 -5.97 -6.00 35.18
N ALA A 520 -5.21 -4.91 35.03
CA ALA A 520 -4.14 -4.79 34.04
C ALA A 520 -3.12 -5.93 34.19
N SER A 521 -2.72 -6.51 33.07
CA SER A 521 -1.70 -7.55 33.04
C SER A 521 -0.38 -7.02 33.63
N SER A 522 0.28 -7.85 34.44
CA SER A 522 1.60 -7.55 34.99
C SER A 522 2.74 -8.03 34.09
N GLN A 523 2.44 -8.72 32.98
CA GLN A 523 3.46 -9.27 32.07
C GLN A 523 4.36 -8.17 31.50
N PRO A 524 5.66 -8.45 31.30
CA PRO A 524 6.58 -7.51 30.64
C PRO A 524 6.10 -7.24 29.21
N VAL A 525 6.33 -6.02 28.74
CA VAL A 525 5.98 -5.57 27.38
C VAL A 525 7.23 -5.32 26.57
N HIS A 526 7.20 -5.68 25.29
CA HIS A 526 8.35 -5.52 24.38
C HIS A 526 8.07 -4.55 23.22
N GLY A 527 6.85 -4.01 23.11
CA GLY A 527 6.46 -3.14 22.01
C GLY A 527 6.31 -3.89 20.68
N SER A 528 6.04 -5.20 20.71
CA SER A 528 5.95 -6.01 19.50
C SER A 528 4.66 -5.76 18.74
N ILE A 529 4.80 -5.27 17.51
CA ILE A 529 3.67 -5.08 16.60
C ILE A 529 2.94 -6.37 16.24
N ARG A 530 3.63 -7.51 16.29
CA ARG A 530 3.04 -8.82 15.94
C ARG A 530 1.94 -9.28 16.90
N GLN A 531 1.87 -8.70 18.11
CA GLN A 531 0.77 -8.93 19.04
C GLN A 531 -0.50 -8.13 18.68
N GLY A 532 -0.40 -7.24 17.69
CA GLY A 532 -1.50 -6.44 17.17
C GLY A 532 -1.76 -5.16 17.97
N PHE A 533 -2.92 -4.56 17.72
CA PHE A 533 -3.39 -3.36 18.39
C PHE A 533 -4.48 -3.68 19.42
N VAL A 534 -4.80 -2.70 20.26
CA VAL A 534 -6.04 -2.75 21.05
C VAL A 534 -7.20 -2.30 20.17
N TYR A 535 -8.18 -3.17 19.97
CA TYR A 535 -9.32 -2.95 19.09
C TYR A 535 -10.60 -2.67 19.87
N GLU A 536 -11.48 -1.87 19.28
CA GLU A 536 -12.86 -1.76 19.73
C GLU A 536 -13.57 -3.11 19.67
N ARG A 537 -14.43 -3.37 20.65
CA ARG A 537 -15.15 -4.62 20.81
C ARG A 537 -16.64 -4.36 20.84
N VAL A 538 -17.38 -5.18 20.12
CA VAL A 538 -18.85 -5.20 20.17
C VAL A 538 -19.31 -6.49 20.85
N PRO A 539 -20.24 -6.43 21.81
CA PRO A 539 -20.79 -7.61 22.43
C PRO A 539 -21.64 -8.39 21.41
N HIS A 540 -21.48 -9.71 21.40
CA HIS A 540 -22.29 -10.64 20.63
C HIS A 540 -23.11 -11.50 21.59
N ILE A 541 -24.29 -11.01 21.97
CA ILE A 541 -25.13 -11.66 22.97
C ILE A 541 -26.03 -12.68 22.26
N SER A 542 -25.58 -13.94 22.25
CA SER A 542 -26.37 -15.05 21.71
C SER A 542 -27.33 -15.63 22.75
N LEU A 543 -28.41 -16.27 22.29
CA LEU A 543 -29.31 -17.02 23.16
C LEU A 543 -28.56 -18.08 24.00
N LYS A 544 -27.49 -18.66 23.43
CA LYS A 544 -26.61 -19.63 24.10
C LYS A 544 -25.83 -19.01 25.26
N SER A 545 -25.35 -17.77 25.14
CA SER A 545 -24.60 -17.11 26.24
C SER A 545 -25.50 -16.85 27.45
N ILE A 546 -26.75 -16.43 27.21
CA ILE A 546 -27.75 -16.24 28.27
C ILE A 546 -28.14 -17.58 28.90
N ALA A 547 -28.47 -18.58 28.08
CA ALA A 547 -28.94 -19.87 28.57
C ALA A 547 -27.88 -20.65 29.37
N LYS A 548 -26.59 -20.40 29.14
CA LYS A 548 -25.48 -21.03 29.88
C LYS A 548 -24.99 -20.23 31.10
N ASN A 549 -25.44 -18.99 31.29
CA ASN A 549 -24.98 -18.16 32.40
C ASN A 549 -25.65 -18.55 33.73
N ALA A 550 -24.90 -19.24 34.60
CA ALA A 550 -25.37 -19.64 35.93
C ALA A 550 -25.47 -18.47 36.94
N GLU A 551 -24.78 -17.34 36.71
CA GLU A 551 -24.92 -16.17 37.60
C GLU A 551 -26.32 -15.57 37.57
N ILE A 552 -27.06 -15.75 36.47
CA ILE A 552 -28.45 -15.33 36.38
C ILE A 552 -29.28 -16.01 37.47
N ASP A 553 -29.00 -17.27 37.77
CA ASP A 553 -29.72 -18.00 38.82
C ASP A 553 -29.41 -17.43 40.20
N VAL A 554 -28.12 -17.20 40.49
CA VAL A 554 -27.66 -16.64 41.77
C VAL A 554 -28.21 -15.23 42.00
N ILE A 555 -28.03 -14.32 41.04
CA ILE A 555 -28.52 -12.95 41.11
C ILE A 555 -30.05 -12.96 41.31
N TRP A 556 -30.76 -13.80 40.54
CA TRP A 556 -32.21 -13.88 40.66
C TRP A 556 -32.66 -14.35 42.04
N GLU A 557 -32.01 -15.39 42.60
CA GLU A 557 -32.30 -15.92 43.93
C GLU A 557 -32.00 -14.92 45.05
N THR A 558 -30.86 -14.22 44.99
CA THR A 558 -30.48 -13.19 45.97
C THR A 558 -31.52 -12.08 46.02
N TRP A 559 -31.90 -11.52 44.87
CA TRP A 559 -32.92 -10.47 44.80
C TRP A 559 -34.33 -10.99 45.12
N GLN A 560 -34.62 -12.28 44.91
CA GLN A 560 -35.92 -12.85 45.27
C GLN A 560 -36.14 -12.81 46.79
N GLN A 561 -35.08 -12.96 47.59
CA GLN A 561 -35.16 -12.85 49.05
C GLN A 561 -35.59 -11.44 49.52
N GLU A 562 -35.33 -10.41 48.71
CA GLU A 562 -35.75 -9.02 48.97
C GLU A 562 -37.13 -8.70 48.36
N LEU A 563 -37.42 -9.21 47.15
CA LEU A 563 -38.67 -8.95 46.44
C LEU A 563 -39.87 -9.67 47.03
N GLU A 564 -39.69 -10.89 47.55
CA GLU A 564 -40.79 -11.70 48.07
C GLU A 564 -41.47 -11.07 49.31
N PRO A 565 -40.73 -10.59 50.34
CA PRO A 565 -41.34 -9.89 51.46
C PRO A 565 -42.07 -8.59 51.06
N LEU A 566 -41.53 -7.86 50.08
CA LEU A 566 -42.17 -6.65 49.55
C LEU A 566 -43.48 -6.98 48.81
N ARG A 567 -43.50 -8.08 48.05
CA ARG A 567 -44.72 -8.59 47.39
C ARG A 567 -45.76 -9.00 48.41
N GLU A 568 -45.39 -9.77 49.43
CA GLU A 568 -46.31 -10.19 50.49
C GLU A 568 -46.89 -9.00 51.26
N ALA A 569 -46.05 -8.00 51.58
CA ALA A 569 -46.49 -6.77 52.23
C ALA A 569 -47.47 -5.97 51.36
N LEU A 570 -47.20 -5.86 50.06
CA LEU A 570 -48.09 -5.21 49.09
C LEU A 570 -49.44 -5.95 48.97
N ASN A 571 -49.40 -7.27 48.80
CA ASN A 571 -50.58 -8.12 48.71
C ASN A 571 -51.44 -8.03 49.98
N LYS A 572 -50.82 -8.04 51.16
CA LYS A 572 -51.50 -7.87 52.45
C LYS A 572 -52.14 -6.49 52.58
N ALA A 573 -51.45 -5.44 52.14
CA ALA A 573 -51.96 -4.07 52.19
C ALA A 573 -53.17 -3.86 51.26
N LEU A 574 -53.18 -4.50 50.09
CA LEU A 574 -54.24 -4.36 49.08
C LEU A 574 -55.29 -5.48 49.14
N LYS A 575 -55.12 -6.47 50.03
CA LYS A 575 -55.94 -7.70 50.12
C LYS A 575 -56.05 -8.44 48.78
N GLN A 576 -54.96 -8.46 48.03
CA GLN A 576 -54.82 -9.16 46.75
C GLN A 576 -53.91 -10.38 46.91
N LYS A 577 -53.84 -11.21 45.87
CA LYS A 577 -52.93 -12.35 45.77
C LYS A 577 -52.18 -12.31 44.44
N TRP A 578 -51.50 -11.19 44.17
CA TRP A 578 -50.78 -11.01 42.91
C TRP A 578 -49.48 -11.78 42.90
N GLU A 579 -49.25 -12.52 41.83
CA GLU A 579 -47.94 -13.03 41.44
C GLU A 579 -47.04 -11.91 40.89
N GLU A 580 -45.72 -12.15 40.81
CA GLU A 580 -44.74 -11.13 40.37
C GLU A 580 -45.15 -10.45 39.04
N TRP A 581 -45.69 -11.22 38.09
CA TRP A 581 -46.08 -10.68 36.78
C TRP A 581 -47.44 -9.98 36.77
N GLU A 582 -48.23 -10.07 37.85
CA GLU A 582 -49.57 -9.47 37.98
C GLU A 582 -49.56 -8.11 38.66
N ILE A 583 -48.45 -7.73 39.31
CA ILE A 583 -48.32 -6.43 39.98
C ILE A 583 -48.44 -5.31 38.93
N PRO A 584 -49.41 -4.37 39.10
CA PRO A 584 -49.59 -3.24 38.19
C PRO A 584 -48.32 -2.39 38.05
N ARG A 585 -48.12 -1.77 36.89
CA ARG A 585 -46.96 -0.90 36.63
C ARG A 585 -47.06 0.44 37.33
N GLU A 586 -48.24 1.03 37.32
CA GLU A 586 -48.55 2.25 38.07
C GLU A 586 -49.39 1.91 39.30
N ALA A 587 -49.10 2.57 40.42
CA ALA A 587 -49.95 2.48 41.59
C ALA A 587 -51.26 3.23 41.33
N ASP A 588 -52.41 2.62 41.64
CA ASP A 588 -53.70 3.31 41.54
C ASP A 588 -53.69 4.51 42.50
N ALA A 589 -54.23 5.64 42.04
CA ALA A 589 -54.36 6.85 42.83
C ALA A 589 -55.08 6.61 44.17
N LYS A 590 -55.98 5.61 44.22
CA LYS A 590 -56.78 5.22 45.39
C LYS A 590 -56.04 4.31 46.39
N TRP A 591 -54.83 3.86 46.10
CA TRP A 591 -54.09 2.99 47.02
C TRP A 591 -53.65 3.73 48.29
N PRO A 592 -53.58 3.05 49.45
CA PRO A 592 -52.98 3.61 50.65
C PRO A 592 -51.53 4.03 50.39
N GLU A 593 -51.07 5.14 50.99
CA GLU A 593 -49.69 5.63 50.82
C GLU A 593 -48.62 4.58 51.18
N LYS A 594 -48.89 3.73 52.19
CA LYS A 594 -48.01 2.58 52.52
C LYS A 594 -47.93 1.56 51.38
N ALA A 595 -49.02 1.28 50.68
CA ALA A 595 -49.03 0.38 49.55
C ALA A 595 -48.32 0.98 48.33
N LYS A 596 -48.45 2.30 48.11
CA LYS A 596 -47.67 3.03 47.09
C LYS A 596 -46.17 2.98 47.36
N GLY A 597 -45.76 3.09 48.62
CA GLY A 597 -44.37 2.91 49.05
C GLY A 597 -43.85 1.50 48.71
N PHE A 598 -44.53 0.45 49.18
CA PHE A 598 -44.13 -0.94 48.88
C PHE A 598 -44.09 -1.24 47.38
N HIS A 599 -45.05 -0.72 46.60
CA HIS A 599 -45.08 -0.87 45.15
C HIS A 599 -43.87 -0.21 44.47
N LYS A 600 -43.53 1.02 44.86
CA LYS A 600 -42.36 1.73 44.34
C LYS A 600 -41.07 0.99 44.67
N ASP A 601 -40.89 0.58 45.93
CA ASP A 601 -39.70 -0.13 46.40
C ASP A 601 -39.55 -1.49 45.67
N TRP A 602 -40.65 -2.21 45.48
CA TRP A 602 -40.67 -3.47 44.74
C TRP A 602 -40.25 -3.29 43.28
N TRP A 603 -40.79 -2.27 42.58
CA TRP A 603 -40.39 -1.97 41.20
C TRP A 603 -38.93 -1.53 41.09
N GLN A 604 -38.47 -0.70 42.03
CA GLN A 604 -37.07 -0.27 42.07
C GLN A 604 -36.12 -1.45 42.26
N ALA A 605 -36.44 -2.37 43.17
CA ALA A 605 -35.69 -3.62 43.36
C ALA A 605 -35.76 -4.51 42.10
N ARG A 606 -36.92 -4.64 41.47
CA ARG A 606 -37.10 -5.46 40.24
C ARG A 606 -36.31 -4.92 39.05
N ILE A 607 -36.25 -3.60 38.89
CA ILE A 607 -35.43 -2.92 37.87
C ILE A 607 -33.94 -3.11 38.19
N SER A 608 -33.54 -2.98 39.45
CA SER A 608 -32.15 -3.16 39.89
C SER A 608 -31.67 -4.60 39.64
N ARG A 609 -32.50 -5.60 39.99
CA ARG A 609 -32.27 -7.01 39.65
C ARG A 609 -32.00 -7.21 38.16
N GLN A 610 -32.82 -6.63 37.29
CA GLN A 610 -32.59 -6.78 35.85
C GLN A 610 -31.30 -6.09 35.43
N LYS A 611 -31.01 -4.88 35.92
CA LYS A 611 -29.78 -4.16 35.57
C LYS A 611 -28.55 -5.01 35.90
N GLU A 612 -28.57 -5.71 37.03
CA GLU A 612 -27.50 -6.63 37.43
C GLU A 612 -27.43 -7.88 36.53
N ILE A 613 -28.58 -8.49 36.18
CA ILE A 613 -28.63 -9.61 35.23
C ILE A 613 -28.12 -9.18 33.84
N ASP A 614 -28.57 -8.04 33.32
CA ASP A 614 -28.12 -7.49 32.03
C ASP A 614 -26.62 -7.19 32.06
N ALA A 615 -26.09 -6.68 33.18
CA ALA A 615 -24.66 -6.46 33.37
C ALA A 615 -23.87 -7.78 33.37
N SER A 616 -24.37 -8.84 34.03
CA SER A 616 -23.75 -10.18 33.99
C SER A 616 -23.79 -10.78 32.57
N ILE A 617 -24.90 -10.62 31.85
CA ILE A 617 -25.02 -11.06 30.44
C ILE A 617 -24.01 -10.33 29.56
N ALA A 618 -23.89 -9.00 29.70
CA ALA A 618 -22.94 -8.20 28.93
C ALA A 618 -21.49 -8.56 29.27
N ALA A 619 -21.16 -8.77 30.55
CA ALA A 619 -19.81 -9.12 30.99
C ALA A 619 -19.35 -10.51 30.52
N LYS A 620 -20.29 -11.45 30.36
CA LYS A 620 -20.03 -12.82 29.87
C LYS A 620 -20.32 -13.00 28.39
N ALA A 621 -20.68 -11.94 27.68
CA ALA A 621 -20.88 -11.99 26.24
C ALA A 621 -19.56 -12.33 25.55
N GLU A 622 -19.65 -13.07 24.45
CA GLU A 622 -18.53 -13.15 23.52
C GLU A 622 -18.40 -11.78 22.83
N PHE A 623 -17.17 -11.37 22.53
CA PHE A 623 -16.89 -10.09 21.88
C PHE A 623 -16.31 -10.33 20.50
N GLU A 624 -16.79 -9.57 19.53
CA GLU A 624 -16.19 -9.48 18.22
C GLU A 624 -15.27 -8.25 18.16
N LYS A 625 -14.06 -8.43 17.63
CA LYS A 625 -13.08 -7.34 17.47
C LYS A 625 -13.32 -6.64 16.13
N LEU A 626 -13.41 -5.31 16.17
CA LEU A 626 -13.44 -4.48 14.97
C LEU A 626 -12.00 -4.17 14.52
N TYR A 627 -11.48 -4.97 13.59
CA TYR A 627 -10.08 -4.86 13.14
C TYR A 627 -9.75 -3.55 12.42
N ASP A 628 -10.77 -2.85 11.90
CA ASP A 628 -10.72 -1.52 11.29
C ASP A 628 -10.88 -0.38 12.32
N LYS A 629 -11.07 -0.70 13.61
CA LYS A 629 -11.25 0.27 14.70
C LYS A 629 -10.27 0.03 15.87
N PRO A 630 -8.95 0.12 15.65
CA PRO A 630 -8.00 0.20 16.75
C PRO A 630 -8.12 1.53 17.51
N TYR A 631 -7.76 1.52 18.79
CA TYR A 631 -7.69 2.77 19.56
C TYR A 631 -6.45 3.58 19.17
N GLU A 632 -6.66 4.86 18.90
CA GLU A 632 -5.61 5.82 18.54
C GLU A 632 -5.03 6.52 19.77
N ASP A 633 -3.71 6.68 19.80
CA ASP A 633 -3.04 7.62 20.71
C ASP A 633 -2.93 9.00 20.05
N LYS A 634 -3.83 9.90 20.45
CA LYS A 634 -3.90 11.27 19.91
C LYS A 634 -2.70 12.15 20.29
N LYS A 635 -1.80 11.70 21.17
CA LYS A 635 -0.58 12.43 21.53
C LYS A 635 0.60 12.16 20.57
N LYS A 636 0.46 11.14 19.72
CA LYS A 636 1.48 10.69 18.77
C LYS A 636 0.97 10.85 17.34
N VAL A 637 1.84 11.32 16.46
CA VAL A 637 1.63 11.30 15.00
C VAL A 637 2.61 10.30 14.42
N ARG A 638 2.17 9.50 13.44
CA ARG A 638 3.04 8.53 12.79
C ARG A 638 3.39 8.95 11.37
N VAL A 639 4.65 8.78 11.01
CA VAL A 639 5.14 8.81 9.62
C VAL A 639 5.54 7.41 9.19
N ALA A 640 5.75 7.19 7.89
CA ALA A 640 6.14 5.88 7.37
C ALA A 640 7.44 5.36 8.00
N GLY A 641 7.55 4.03 8.09
CA GLY A 641 8.81 3.32 8.38
C GLY A 641 9.90 3.55 7.33
N PRO A 642 11.15 3.15 7.62
CA PRO A 642 12.22 3.19 6.62
C PRO A 642 11.90 2.29 5.43
N PHE A 643 12.19 2.79 4.23
CA PHE A 643 12.00 2.04 3.00
C PHE A 643 13.11 2.31 1.98
N THR A 644 13.29 1.37 1.05
CA THR A 644 14.28 1.46 -0.04
C THR A 644 13.60 1.59 -1.39
N VAL A 645 14.23 2.35 -2.29
CA VAL A 645 13.90 2.37 -3.72
C VAL A 645 14.95 1.54 -4.44
N GLU A 646 14.50 0.57 -5.22
CA GLU A 646 15.34 -0.46 -5.81
C GLU A 646 15.03 -0.61 -7.31
N SER A 647 15.98 -1.14 -8.08
CA SER A 647 15.80 -1.35 -9.52
C SER A 647 16.54 -2.59 -10.01
N LEU A 648 16.06 -3.19 -11.10
CA LEU A 648 16.79 -4.20 -11.86
C LEU A 648 17.99 -3.62 -12.62
N SER A 649 17.95 -2.33 -12.96
CA SER A 649 19.01 -1.63 -13.70
C SER A 649 19.84 -0.73 -12.77
N PRO A 650 21.16 -0.96 -12.63
CA PRO A 650 22.04 -0.14 -11.81
C PRO A 650 22.36 1.18 -12.52
N HIS A 651 21.92 2.30 -11.96
CA HIS A 651 22.24 3.63 -12.46
C HIS A 651 23.48 4.15 -11.71
N ARG A 652 24.68 3.91 -12.24
CA ARG A 652 25.93 4.44 -11.65
C ARG A 652 26.32 5.76 -12.31
N MET A 653 26.64 6.78 -11.51
CA MET A 653 27.21 8.05 -11.98
C MET A 653 28.60 8.25 -11.36
N LEU A 654 29.55 8.77 -12.15
CA LEU A 654 30.90 9.09 -11.66
C LEU A 654 30.89 10.43 -10.93
N GLY A 655 31.67 10.53 -9.85
CA GLY A 655 31.83 11.77 -9.09
C GLY A 655 32.70 12.79 -9.82
N VAL A 656 32.21 14.02 -9.89
CA VAL A 656 32.92 15.17 -10.44
C VAL A 656 33.15 16.21 -9.35
N ASP A 657 34.19 17.03 -9.41
CA ASP A 657 34.45 18.06 -8.42
C ASP A 657 33.70 19.37 -8.73
N GLU A 658 33.99 20.43 -7.96
CA GLU A 658 33.41 21.77 -8.12
C GLU A 658 33.69 22.45 -9.48
N ASN A 659 34.64 21.92 -10.27
CA ASN A 659 34.97 22.38 -11.62
C ASN A 659 34.57 21.35 -12.70
N ASP A 660 33.72 20.39 -12.33
CA ASP A 660 33.31 19.26 -13.16
C ASP A 660 34.48 18.33 -13.59
N GLU A 661 35.60 18.28 -12.85
CA GLU A 661 36.69 17.32 -13.10
C GLU A 661 36.41 15.98 -12.39
N LEU A 662 36.72 14.85 -13.04
CA LEU A 662 36.53 13.51 -12.44
C LEU A 662 37.40 13.36 -11.19
N ILE A 663 36.78 13.03 -10.05
CA ILE A 663 37.48 12.87 -8.77
C ILE A 663 38.33 11.58 -8.75
N ASP A 664 37.97 10.56 -9.54
CA ASP A 664 38.67 9.27 -9.61
C ASP A 664 39.13 8.90 -11.04
N PRO A 665 40.40 9.17 -11.41
CA PRO A 665 40.96 8.72 -12.67
C PRO A 665 41.45 7.27 -12.55
N LYS A 666 40.63 6.27 -12.89
CA LYS A 666 41.13 4.90 -13.10
C LYS A 666 41.58 4.70 -14.55
N LYS A 667 42.80 4.17 -14.71
CA LYS A 667 43.43 3.78 -15.98
C LYS A 667 42.55 2.79 -16.75
N ASN A 668 42.21 3.17 -17.99
CA ASN A 668 41.54 2.33 -18.97
C ASN A 668 42.33 1.03 -19.22
N LEU A 669 41.73 -0.11 -18.90
CA LEU A 669 42.11 -1.42 -19.43
C LEU A 669 41.35 -1.61 -20.73
N HIS A 670 42.05 -1.52 -21.86
CA HIS A 670 41.50 -1.92 -23.17
C HIS A 670 41.22 -3.43 -23.16
N VAL A 671 39.97 -3.81 -23.36
CA VAL A 671 39.55 -5.16 -23.73
C VAL A 671 39.03 -5.08 -25.16
N GLU A 672 39.62 -5.86 -26.08
CA GLU A 672 39.15 -5.99 -27.46
C GLU A 672 37.81 -6.74 -27.49
N HIS A 673 36.72 -6.08 -27.87
CA HIS A 673 35.42 -6.71 -28.13
C HIS A 673 34.79 -6.22 -29.44
N GLN A 674 35.08 -6.94 -30.53
CA GLN A 674 34.46 -6.73 -31.86
C GLN A 674 32.93 -6.98 -31.88
N SER A 675 32.32 -7.48 -30.80
CA SER A 675 30.86 -7.73 -30.70
C SER A 675 30.04 -6.51 -30.27
N PHE A 676 30.61 -5.63 -29.44
CA PHE A 676 29.89 -4.48 -28.88
C PHE A 676 29.61 -3.40 -29.93
N GLU A 677 30.62 -3.06 -30.73
CA GLU A 677 30.52 -2.04 -31.78
C GLU A 677 29.46 -2.43 -32.83
N GLN A 678 29.41 -3.71 -33.23
CA GLN A 678 28.42 -4.22 -34.18
C GLN A 678 26.98 -4.13 -33.65
N MET A 679 26.77 -4.49 -32.38
CA MET A 679 25.47 -4.40 -31.70
C MET A 679 24.98 -2.94 -31.63
N ILE A 680 25.87 -2.01 -31.31
CA ILE A 680 25.56 -0.58 -31.27
C ILE A 680 25.19 -0.08 -32.67
N LEU A 681 25.91 -0.48 -33.72
CA LEU A 681 25.63 -0.08 -35.10
C LEU A 681 24.28 -0.63 -35.61
N GLU A 682 23.91 -1.86 -35.25
CA GLU A 682 22.59 -2.43 -35.60
C GLU A 682 21.44 -1.64 -34.94
N ASN A 683 21.62 -1.26 -33.68
CA ASN A 683 20.64 -0.45 -32.95
C ASN A 683 20.57 0.99 -33.50
N LEU A 684 21.71 1.62 -33.82
CA LEU A 684 21.77 2.94 -34.45
C LEU A 684 21.10 2.97 -35.82
N ARG A 685 21.28 1.92 -36.63
CA ARG A 685 20.62 1.77 -37.95
C ARG A 685 19.09 1.75 -37.81
N THR A 686 18.57 1.15 -36.73
CA THR A 686 17.13 0.97 -36.52
C THR A 686 16.48 2.15 -35.80
N ALA A 687 17.13 2.67 -34.77
CA ALA A 687 16.59 3.69 -33.87
C ALA A 687 16.87 5.12 -34.35
N GLY A 688 17.98 5.38 -35.07
CA GLY A 688 18.48 6.72 -35.33
C GLY A 688 18.89 7.47 -34.06
N VAL A 689 19.20 8.76 -34.17
CA VAL A 689 19.51 9.63 -33.01
C VAL A 689 18.36 10.63 -32.83
N GLN A 690 17.71 10.65 -31.66
CA GLN A 690 16.50 11.44 -31.38
C GLN A 690 16.70 12.50 -30.28
N GLN A 691 16.02 13.64 -30.41
CA GLN A 691 16.01 14.76 -29.44
C GLN A 691 14.86 14.65 -28.40
N ALA A 692 14.92 15.46 -27.34
CA ALA A 692 13.90 15.55 -26.27
C ALA A 692 12.51 16.04 -26.78
N HIS A 693 12.48 16.80 -27.88
CA HIS A 693 11.27 17.16 -28.62
C HIS A 693 11.16 16.33 -29.91
N LYS A 694 9.93 15.87 -30.21
CA LYS A 694 9.59 14.87 -31.24
C LYS A 694 9.98 15.23 -32.69
N GLU A 695 10.26 16.50 -32.98
CA GLU A 695 10.30 17.01 -34.36
C GLU A 695 11.65 16.82 -35.06
N ASP A 696 12.75 16.57 -34.34
CA ASP A 696 14.09 16.48 -34.94
C ASP A 696 14.78 15.14 -34.64
N LYS A 697 14.68 14.20 -35.58
CA LYS A 697 15.35 12.89 -35.56
C LYS A 697 16.35 12.76 -36.70
N ILE A 698 17.61 12.47 -36.39
CA ILE A 698 18.60 12.08 -37.41
C ILE A 698 18.33 10.63 -37.78
N SER A 699 17.78 10.43 -38.98
CA SER A 699 17.57 9.11 -39.58
C SER A 699 18.62 8.87 -40.65
N PHE A 700 19.44 7.82 -40.49
CA PHE A 700 20.45 7.47 -41.47
C PHE A 700 19.81 6.81 -42.70
N THR A 701 20.13 7.31 -43.89
CA THR A 701 19.78 6.67 -45.18
C THR A 701 20.65 5.44 -45.44
N SER A 702 21.90 5.47 -44.97
CA SER A 702 22.81 4.32 -44.96
C SER A 702 23.75 4.39 -43.76
N LEU A 703 24.10 3.24 -43.19
CA LEU A 703 25.09 3.13 -42.11
C LEU A 703 25.97 1.90 -42.40
N ALA A 704 27.25 2.13 -42.71
CA ALA A 704 28.21 1.10 -43.09
C ALA A 704 29.46 1.16 -42.20
N PRO A 705 30.06 0.02 -41.80
CA PRO A 705 31.32 0.00 -41.08
C PRO A 705 32.42 0.74 -41.86
N TRP A 706 33.25 1.50 -41.16
CA TRP A 706 34.36 2.25 -41.74
C TRP A 706 35.67 1.73 -41.15
N PRO A 707 36.73 1.49 -41.96
CA PRO A 707 38.01 1.00 -41.47
C PRO A 707 38.83 2.13 -40.83
N GLY A 708 38.27 2.80 -39.83
CA GLY A 708 38.91 3.85 -39.03
C GLY A 708 39.59 3.28 -37.79
N LYS A 709 40.51 4.05 -37.21
CA LYS A 709 41.14 3.71 -35.92
C LYS A 709 40.25 4.09 -34.74
N TYR A 710 39.54 5.21 -34.87
CA TYR A 710 38.53 5.66 -33.91
C TYR A 710 37.14 5.71 -34.53
N ILE A 711 37.01 5.98 -35.84
CA ILE A 711 35.70 5.98 -36.51
C ILE A 711 35.28 4.55 -36.85
N CYS A 712 34.19 4.09 -36.25
CA CYS A 712 33.66 2.74 -36.40
C CYS A 712 32.74 2.59 -37.62
N ALA A 713 32.06 3.66 -38.04
CA ALA A 713 31.12 3.62 -39.18
C ALA A 713 30.95 4.97 -39.90
N GLU A 714 30.56 4.89 -41.19
CA GLU A 714 30.03 6.00 -41.98
C GLU A 714 28.50 5.93 -41.99
N GLY A 715 27.84 6.99 -41.51
CA GLY A 715 26.41 7.22 -41.64
C GLY A 715 26.11 8.32 -42.65
N ARG A 716 25.19 8.11 -43.59
CA ARG A 716 24.67 9.18 -44.45
C ARG A 716 23.29 9.59 -43.99
N TYR A 717 23.00 10.89 -43.96
CA TYR A 717 21.70 11.40 -43.57
C TYR A 717 21.34 12.68 -44.35
N LEU A 718 20.04 12.96 -44.43
CA LEU A 718 19.49 14.14 -45.12
C LEU A 718 19.28 15.27 -44.11
N GLU A 719 19.81 16.45 -44.40
CA GLU A 719 19.62 17.67 -43.61
C GLU A 719 19.26 18.82 -44.55
N ALA A 720 18.04 19.35 -44.45
CA ALA A 720 17.52 20.44 -45.31
C ALA A 720 17.77 20.22 -46.82
N GLU A 721 17.42 19.03 -47.32
CA GLU A 721 17.57 18.58 -48.73
C GLU A 721 19.02 18.38 -49.23
N LYS A 722 20.04 18.47 -48.37
CA LYS A 722 21.42 18.08 -48.69
C LYS A 722 21.83 16.79 -47.96
N GLU A 723 22.50 15.90 -48.67
CA GLU A 723 23.07 14.67 -48.10
C GLU A 723 24.41 14.99 -47.41
N LYS A 724 24.52 14.66 -46.11
CA LYS A 724 25.74 14.83 -45.31
C LYS A 724 26.28 13.47 -44.86
N ARG A 725 27.61 13.41 -44.67
CA ARG A 725 28.34 12.24 -44.17
C ARG A 725 28.70 12.42 -42.69
N ALA A 726 28.22 11.52 -41.84
CA ALA A 726 28.56 11.43 -40.42
C ALA A 726 29.58 10.32 -40.18
N GLY A 727 30.68 10.63 -39.51
CA GLY A 727 31.54 9.62 -38.89
C GLY A 727 30.95 9.22 -37.53
N VAL A 728 30.86 7.92 -37.23
CA VAL A 728 30.36 7.41 -35.94
C VAL A 728 31.52 6.91 -35.10
N PHE A 729 31.69 7.47 -33.91
CA PHE A 729 32.65 7.03 -32.90
C PHE A 729 31.90 6.36 -31.75
N ILE A 730 32.30 5.14 -31.39
CA ILE A 730 31.71 4.38 -30.29
C ILE A 730 32.69 4.40 -29.12
N GLY A 731 32.26 4.99 -28.01
CA GLY A 731 33.01 5.02 -26.76
C GLY A 731 33.13 3.65 -26.11
N PRO A 732 33.98 3.52 -25.08
CA PRO A 732 34.19 2.26 -24.39
C PRO A 732 32.88 1.75 -23.75
N GLU A 733 32.69 0.42 -23.79
CA GLU A 733 31.54 -0.26 -23.15
C GLU A 733 31.51 0.01 -21.64
N PHE A 734 32.68 0.02 -21.00
CA PHE A 734 32.87 0.34 -19.59
C PHE A 734 33.89 1.48 -19.47
N GLY A 735 33.41 2.72 -19.42
CA GLY A 735 34.27 3.91 -19.27
C GLY A 735 33.61 5.21 -19.69
N THR A 736 34.35 6.31 -19.60
CA THR A 736 33.95 7.62 -20.12
C THR A 736 34.71 7.94 -21.38
N VAL A 737 34.07 8.65 -22.30
CA VAL A 737 34.79 9.28 -23.42
C VAL A 737 35.44 10.56 -22.92
N GLN A 738 36.76 10.66 -23.12
CA GLN A 738 37.54 11.85 -22.75
C GLN A 738 37.61 12.87 -23.87
N ARG A 739 37.99 14.11 -23.55
CA ARG A 739 38.19 15.17 -24.57
C ARG A 739 39.26 14.78 -25.59
N GLN A 740 40.31 14.10 -25.16
CA GLN A 740 41.37 13.63 -26.05
C GLN A 740 40.84 12.63 -27.08
N ASP A 741 39.96 11.71 -26.66
CA ASP A 741 39.33 10.73 -27.55
C ASP A 741 38.48 11.43 -28.62
N LEU A 742 37.68 12.43 -28.23
CA LEU A 742 36.88 13.22 -29.16
C LEU A 742 37.73 14.06 -30.11
N VAL A 743 38.84 14.63 -29.64
CA VAL A 743 39.76 15.43 -30.48
C VAL A 743 40.41 14.55 -31.54
N VAL A 744 40.86 13.34 -31.16
CA VAL A 744 41.50 12.41 -32.09
C VAL A 744 40.48 11.82 -33.06
N ALA A 745 39.29 11.45 -32.58
CA ALA A 745 38.19 10.99 -33.44
C ALA A 745 37.71 12.09 -34.40
N ALA A 746 37.60 13.35 -33.97
CA ALA A 746 37.19 14.46 -34.82
C ALA A 746 38.27 14.85 -35.84
N ARG A 747 39.55 14.69 -35.50
CA ARG A 747 40.66 14.86 -36.46
C ARG A 747 40.60 13.78 -37.53
N GLU A 748 40.44 12.52 -37.15
CA GLU A 748 40.27 11.41 -38.09
C GLU A 748 39.03 11.62 -38.98
N ALA A 749 37.93 12.09 -38.40
CA ALA A 749 36.73 12.42 -39.17
C ALA A 749 36.96 13.56 -40.17
N GLY A 750 37.72 14.58 -39.78
CA GLY A 750 38.10 15.70 -40.62
C GLY A 750 39.02 15.32 -41.79
N ASP A 751 39.99 14.43 -41.53
CA ASP A 751 40.93 13.90 -42.52
C ASP A 751 40.23 12.96 -43.53
N ALA A 752 39.24 12.19 -43.06
CA ALA A 752 38.43 11.29 -43.89
C ALA A 752 37.28 12.00 -44.65
N GLY A 753 37.12 13.32 -44.46
CA GLY A 753 36.15 14.14 -45.18
C GLY A 753 34.69 13.87 -44.79
N PHE A 754 34.43 13.60 -43.51
CA PHE A 754 33.07 13.62 -42.96
C PHE A 754 32.63 15.06 -42.71
N ASP A 755 31.32 15.31 -42.68
CA ASP A 755 30.71 16.61 -42.41
C ASP A 755 30.40 16.81 -40.92
N VAL A 756 30.24 15.72 -40.16
CA VAL A 756 29.93 15.69 -38.73
C VAL A 756 30.50 14.44 -38.06
N LEU A 757 30.87 14.55 -36.78
CA LEU A 757 31.20 13.41 -35.92
C LEU A 757 30.03 13.13 -34.97
N ILE A 758 29.51 11.91 -34.96
CA ILE A 758 28.56 11.43 -33.97
C ILE A 758 29.31 10.50 -33.01
N SER A 759 29.61 11.01 -31.82
CA SER A 759 30.12 10.21 -30.71
C SER A 759 28.94 9.55 -30.00
N CYS A 760 29.02 8.26 -29.73
CA CYS A 760 28.07 7.53 -28.91
C CYS A 760 28.79 6.93 -27.72
N ALA A 761 28.33 7.19 -26.49
CA ALA A 761 28.94 6.63 -25.29
C ALA A 761 27.92 6.48 -24.15
N PHE A 762 28.16 5.57 -23.20
CA PHE A 762 27.34 5.51 -22.00
C PHE A 762 27.59 6.70 -21.07
N ASN A 763 28.82 7.22 -21.01
CA ASN A 763 29.20 8.37 -20.20
C ASN A 763 30.24 9.27 -20.92
N TYR A 764 30.21 10.56 -20.64
CA TYR A 764 31.16 11.56 -21.14
C TYR A 764 31.86 12.25 -19.96
N GLU A 765 33.13 12.62 -20.12
CA GLU A 765 33.85 13.49 -19.17
C GLU A 765 33.36 14.94 -19.29
N ALA A 766 33.21 15.69 -18.20
CA ALA A 766 32.51 16.98 -18.26
C ALA A 766 33.23 18.07 -19.09
N HIS A 767 34.56 18.02 -19.17
CA HIS A 767 35.33 18.89 -20.07
C HIS A 767 35.10 18.60 -21.57
N THR A 768 34.39 17.50 -21.89
CA THR A 768 33.91 17.25 -23.24
C THR A 768 32.66 18.06 -23.54
N THR A 769 31.86 18.47 -22.57
CA THR A 769 30.55 19.11 -22.80
C THR A 769 30.70 20.40 -23.60
N GLU A 770 31.73 21.20 -23.32
CA GLU A 770 32.10 22.41 -24.08
C GLU A 770 32.71 22.13 -25.47
N PHE A 771 33.11 20.89 -25.75
CA PHE A 771 33.69 20.49 -27.02
C PHE A 771 32.58 20.19 -28.05
N SER A 772 32.09 21.23 -28.71
CA SER A 772 31.00 21.15 -29.69
C SER A 772 31.49 21.01 -31.14
N SER A 773 32.75 21.35 -31.42
CA SER A 773 33.35 21.23 -32.76
C SER A 773 34.88 21.19 -32.71
N LEU A 774 35.49 20.61 -33.74
CA LEU A 774 36.92 20.71 -34.01
C LEU A 774 37.11 21.26 -35.42
N GLY A 775 37.37 22.57 -35.53
CA GLY A 775 37.50 23.25 -36.81
C GLY A 775 36.19 23.21 -37.61
N ARG A 776 36.19 22.52 -38.76
CA ARG A 776 35.01 22.40 -39.64
C ARG A 776 34.04 21.26 -39.28
N ILE A 777 34.41 20.40 -38.33
CA ILE A 777 33.65 19.19 -37.97
C ILE A 777 32.88 19.45 -36.66
N PRO A 778 31.54 19.55 -36.69
CA PRO A 778 30.72 19.53 -35.49
C PRO A 778 30.78 18.16 -34.82
N VAL A 779 30.74 18.11 -33.50
CA VAL A 779 30.77 16.88 -32.69
C VAL A 779 29.44 16.74 -31.94
N LEU A 780 28.63 15.78 -32.37
CA LEU A 780 27.37 15.39 -31.74
C LEU A 780 27.63 14.27 -30.73
N LYS A 781 27.25 14.47 -29.48
CA LYS A 781 27.39 13.48 -28.40
C LYS A 781 26.05 12.82 -28.15
N ALA A 782 25.97 11.51 -28.27
CA ALA A 782 24.77 10.72 -28.06
C ALA A 782 25.00 9.77 -26.88
N ARG A 783 24.25 9.97 -25.79
CA ARG A 783 24.32 9.04 -24.65
C ARG A 783 23.57 7.76 -24.99
N MET A 784 24.26 6.63 -24.83
CA MET A 784 23.67 5.31 -24.97
C MET A 784 22.84 5.00 -23.72
N ASN A 785 21.61 4.51 -23.90
CA ASN A 785 20.83 4.01 -22.78
C ASN A 785 21.50 2.73 -22.22
N ALA A 786 21.67 2.64 -20.90
CA ALA A 786 22.21 1.48 -20.19
C ALA A 786 21.47 0.16 -20.52
N ASP A 787 20.21 0.26 -20.97
CA ASP A 787 19.43 -0.89 -21.46
C ASP A 787 20.04 -1.58 -22.69
N LEU A 788 20.95 -0.92 -23.43
CA LEU A 788 21.71 -1.51 -24.54
C LEU A 788 22.59 -2.69 -24.10
N HIS A 789 22.90 -2.84 -22.81
CA HIS A 789 23.59 -4.02 -22.28
C HIS A 789 22.70 -5.28 -22.22
N MET A 790 21.38 -5.16 -22.42
CA MET A 790 20.41 -6.29 -22.46
C MET A 790 20.10 -6.79 -23.89
N SER A 791 21.04 -6.58 -24.82
CA SER A 791 20.84 -6.59 -26.27
C SER A 791 20.33 -7.88 -26.91
N ASP A 792 20.59 -9.05 -26.31
CA ASP A 792 20.09 -10.32 -26.86
C ASP A 792 18.55 -10.41 -26.84
N GLU A 793 17.87 -9.66 -25.97
CA GLU A 793 16.40 -9.58 -25.91
C GLU A 793 15.80 -8.40 -26.69
N LEU A 794 16.63 -7.43 -27.14
CA LEU A 794 16.20 -6.19 -27.80
C LEU A 794 16.09 -6.30 -29.33
N LYS A 795 16.56 -7.41 -29.94
CA LYS A 795 16.49 -7.63 -31.40
C LYS A 795 15.06 -7.63 -31.96
N ASN A 796 14.08 -7.84 -31.09
CA ASN A 796 12.67 -7.88 -31.46
C ASN A 796 11.92 -6.57 -31.16
N THR A 797 12.49 -5.58 -30.47
CA THR A 797 11.82 -4.32 -30.10
C THR A 797 11.69 -3.41 -31.33
N GLY A 798 10.48 -2.88 -31.58
CA GLY A 798 10.29 -1.79 -32.56
C GLY A 798 11.03 -0.51 -32.11
N LYS A 799 10.96 0.55 -32.92
CA LYS A 799 11.67 1.85 -32.79
C LYS A 799 11.46 2.59 -31.43
N GLY A 800 11.89 2.02 -30.32
CA GLY A 800 12.01 2.68 -29.02
C GLY A 800 13.28 3.54 -28.96
N ASN A 801 13.28 4.55 -28.09
CA ASN A 801 14.34 5.54 -27.99
C ASN A 801 15.54 4.99 -27.21
N LEU A 802 16.46 4.35 -27.92
CA LEU A 802 17.69 3.77 -27.35
C LEU A 802 18.84 4.80 -27.20
N PHE A 803 18.73 5.94 -27.86
CA PHE A 803 19.71 7.02 -27.85
C PHE A 803 18.98 8.34 -27.57
N VAL A 804 19.12 8.86 -26.36
CA VAL A 804 18.46 10.11 -25.90
C VAL A 804 19.54 11.10 -25.48
N ILE A 805 19.42 12.34 -25.94
CA ILE A 805 20.28 13.45 -25.55
C ILE A 805 19.67 14.07 -24.28
N PHE A 806 20.27 13.81 -23.10
CA PHE A 806 19.95 14.51 -21.85
C PHE A 806 21.20 15.15 -21.26
N GLY A 807 21.03 16.34 -20.67
CA GLY A 807 22.06 17.03 -19.89
C GLY A 807 21.96 16.75 -18.39
N GLU A 808 22.99 17.17 -17.67
CA GLU A 808 23.16 16.99 -16.24
C GLU A 808 22.27 17.97 -15.44
N PRO A 809 22.00 17.70 -14.15
CA PRO A 809 21.39 18.72 -13.30
C PRO A 809 22.36 19.91 -13.16
N ASP A 810 21.89 21.10 -13.51
CA ASP A 810 22.63 22.36 -13.39
C ASP A 810 22.53 22.84 -11.92
N ILE A 811 23.67 22.81 -11.23
CA ILE A 811 23.76 22.96 -9.79
C ILE A 811 24.84 23.98 -9.44
N GLU A 812 24.53 24.88 -8.52
CA GLU A 812 25.45 25.86 -7.97
C GLU A 812 25.69 25.62 -6.46
N LEU A 813 26.95 25.53 -6.07
CA LEU A 813 27.37 25.45 -4.67
C LEU A 813 27.54 26.86 -4.09
N ILE A 814 26.76 27.17 -3.06
CA ILE A 814 26.75 28.47 -2.39
C ILE A 814 27.40 28.31 -1.00
N PRO A 815 28.62 28.85 -0.78
CA PRO A 815 29.25 28.84 0.53
C PRO A 815 28.60 29.87 1.48
N GLU A 816 28.32 29.43 2.71
CA GLU A 816 27.68 30.25 3.75
C GLU A 816 28.65 30.61 4.89
N LYS A 817 28.29 31.64 5.67
CA LYS A 817 29.09 32.05 6.83
C LYS A 817 29.08 30.93 7.88
N ASN A 818 30.24 30.61 8.44
CA ASN A 818 30.51 29.51 9.40
C ASN A 818 30.86 28.13 8.79
N GLY A 819 31.26 28.06 7.52
CA GLY A 819 31.74 26.80 6.91
C GLY A 819 30.62 25.83 6.51
N GLN A 820 29.39 26.33 6.37
CA GLN A 820 28.23 25.60 5.86
C GLN A 820 28.08 25.81 4.35
N LEU A 821 27.34 24.92 3.71
CA LEU A 821 27.09 24.93 2.28
C LEU A 821 25.59 24.88 1.98
N ARG A 822 25.21 25.49 0.86
CA ARG A 822 23.90 25.33 0.23
C ARG A 822 24.09 24.92 -1.22
N ILE A 823 23.09 24.23 -1.74
CA ILE A 823 23.01 23.80 -3.14
C ILE A 823 21.83 24.53 -3.77
N LYS A 824 22.03 25.20 -4.90
CA LYS A 824 20.95 25.74 -5.71
C LYS A 824 20.82 24.92 -6.99
N VAL A 825 19.63 24.40 -7.26
CA VAL A 825 19.32 23.73 -8.53
C VAL A 825 18.77 24.78 -9.50
N LYS A 826 19.44 24.98 -10.63
CA LYS A 826 19.02 25.94 -11.67
C LYS A 826 18.05 25.30 -12.66
N GLY A 827 18.19 23.98 -12.87
CA GLY A 827 17.40 23.25 -13.84
C GLY A 827 18.04 21.92 -14.22
N VAL A 828 17.63 21.41 -15.38
CA VAL A 828 18.29 20.27 -16.04
C VAL A 828 18.76 20.74 -17.41
N ASP A 829 20.01 20.48 -17.76
CA ASP A 829 20.56 20.92 -19.04
C ASP A 829 19.89 20.22 -20.23
N VAL A 830 19.44 20.99 -21.22
CA VAL A 830 18.82 20.50 -22.45
C VAL A 830 19.60 21.04 -23.66
N PHE A 831 20.21 20.13 -24.43
CA PHE A 831 20.98 20.50 -25.63
C PHE A 831 20.07 20.79 -26.83
N LYS A 832 20.25 21.95 -27.49
CA LYS A 832 19.52 22.41 -28.69
C LYS A 832 20.36 22.24 -29.97
N PRO A 833 20.10 21.25 -30.83
CA PRO A 833 20.98 20.95 -31.97
C PRO A 833 20.90 21.94 -33.12
N GLN A 834 19.81 22.71 -33.24
CA GLN A 834 19.66 23.75 -34.25
C GLN A 834 20.65 24.91 -34.05
N THR A 835 21.09 25.15 -32.81
CA THR A 835 22.05 26.20 -32.43
C THR A 835 23.39 25.66 -31.94
N GLY A 836 23.46 24.38 -31.55
CA GLY A 836 24.66 23.77 -30.97
C GLY A 836 24.91 24.17 -29.51
N GLU A 837 23.91 24.76 -28.84
CA GLU A 837 24.02 25.29 -27.48
C GLU A 837 23.33 24.35 -26.45
N VAL A 838 23.95 24.18 -25.28
CA VAL A 838 23.32 23.61 -24.09
C VAL A 838 22.51 24.72 -23.41
N VAL A 839 21.22 24.49 -23.19
CA VAL A 839 20.35 25.45 -22.49
C VAL A 839 19.81 24.78 -21.23
N SER A 840 20.18 25.30 -20.07
CA SER A 840 19.61 24.90 -18.78
C SER A 840 18.10 25.17 -18.78
N SER A 841 17.29 24.14 -18.54
CA SER A 841 15.83 24.31 -18.41
C SER A 841 15.48 25.03 -17.10
N ASN A 842 14.23 25.48 -16.92
CA ASN A 842 13.83 26.13 -15.68
C ASN A 842 13.50 25.09 -14.60
N THR A 843 13.53 25.50 -13.32
CA THR A 843 13.15 24.64 -12.19
C THR A 843 11.71 24.12 -12.24
N ASP A 844 10.86 24.70 -13.08
CA ASP A 844 9.45 24.31 -13.26
C ASP A 844 9.26 22.89 -13.85
N GLU A 845 10.31 22.30 -14.44
CA GLU A 845 10.26 20.94 -14.98
C GLU A 845 10.62 19.87 -13.93
N ILE A 846 11.06 20.29 -12.74
CA ILE A 846 11.50 19.43 -11.65
C ILE A 846 10.30 19.08 -10.76
N ALA A 847 10.01 17.79 -10.64
CA ALA A 847 8.98 17.31 -9.71
C ALA A 847 9.50 17.33 -8.27
N CYS A 848 10.67 16.74 -8.05
CA CYS A 848 11.34 16.70 -6.76
C CYS A 848 12.85 16.52 -6.91
N TRP A 849 13.60 16.90 -5.88
CA TRP A 849 15.03 16.68 -5.82
C TRP A 849 15.49 16.32 -4.40
N PHE A 850 16.54 15.52 -4.32
CA PHE A 850 17.07 14.94 -3.10
C PHE A 850 18.56 15.21 -2.96
N ILE A 851 19.03 15.35 -1.72
CA ILE A 851 20.45 15.55 -1.42
C ILE A 851 20.89 14.51 -0.39
N ASP A 852 22.00 13.84 -0.70
CA ASP A 852 22.85 13.19 0.28
C ASP A 852 24.00 14.14 0.65
N THR A 853 23.90 14.74 1.84
CA THR A 853 24.83 15.78 2.31
C THR A 853 26.17 15.21 2.79
N ASP A 854 26.33 13.88 2.85
CA ASP A 854 27.57 13.21 3.23
C ASP A 854 27.61 11.84 2.53
N TYR A 855 27.80 11.90 1.20
CA TYR A 855 27.71 10.75 0.31
C TYR A 855 28.93 9.85 0.47
N ASN A 856 28.70 8.59 0.83
CA ASN A 856 29.76 7.66 1.19
C ASN A 856 30.17 6.68 0.07
N GLU A 857 29.63 6.82 -1.14
CA GLU A 857 29.81 5.90 -2.29
C GLU A 857 29.31 4.47 -2.07
N GLU A 858 28.73 4.16 -0.92
CA GLU A 858 28.13 2.86 -0.65
C GLU A 858 26.63 2.89 -0.96
N SER A 859 25.95 4.00 -0.66
CA SER A 859 24.49 4.14 -0.81
C SER A 859 24.09 5.61 -0.87
N PHE A 860 23.06 5.92 -1.65
CA PHE A 860 22.43 7.24 -1.62
C PHE A 860 21.39 7.32 -0.50
N PHE A 861 21.66 8.15 0.52
CA PHE A 861 20.73 8.42 1.61
C PHE A 861 20.00 9.74 1.36
N VAL A 862 18.66 9.70 1.34
CA VAL A 862 17.86 10.92 1.22
C VAL A 862 17.89 11.67 2.55
N ARG A 863 18.82 12.62 2.68
CA ARG A 863 18.98 13.46 3.89
C ARG A 863 18.16 14.73 3.80
N HIS A 864 18.13 15.37 2.63
CA HIS A 864 17.20 16.46 2.34
C HIS A 864 16.29 16.08 1.16
N ALA A 865 15.05 16.56 1.21
CA ALA A 865 14.06 16.34 0.16
C ALA A 865 13.26 17.61 -0.13
N TYR A 866 13.09 17.92 -1.42
CA TYR A 866 12.45 19.14 -1.89
C TYR A 866 11.46 18.82 -3.02
N PHE A 867 10.32 19.51 -3.02
CA PHE A 867 9.19 19.25 -3.91
C PHE A 867 8.78 20.54 -4.61
N LEU A 868 9.26 20.71 -5.84
CA LEU A 868 8.99 21.90 -6.67
C LEU A 868 7.73 21.76 -7.53
N GLY A 869 7.21 20.54 -7.66
CA GLY A 869 6.00 20.26 -8.43
C GLY A 869 4.70 20.78 -7.82
N ALA A 870 3.62 20.73 -8.60
CA ALA A 870 2.31 21.31 -8.28
C ALA A 870 1.58 20.69 -7.05
N SER A 871 2.05 19.55 -6.52
CA SER A 871 1.42 18.85 -5.39
C SER A 871 2.33 18.85 -4.16
N ASP A 872 1.87 19.43 -3.05
CA ASP A 872 2.56 19.37 -1.74
C ASP A 872 2.26 18.03 -1.04
N PRO A 873 3.25 17.11 -0.93
CA PRO A 873 3.04 15.81 -0.30
C PRO A 873 2.91 15.91 1.23
N TYR A 874 3.38 16.99 1.87
CA TYR A 874 3.39 17.16 3.32
C TYR A 874 2.19 17.92 3.86
N LYS A 875 1.24 18.35 3.02
CA LYS A 875 0.05 19.13 3.41
C LYS A 875 -0.66 18.62 4.67
N SER A 876 -0.87 17.30 4.80
CA SER A 876 -1.52 16.69 5.97
C SER A 876 -0.65 16.74 7.23
N LEU A 877 0.67 16.56 7.10
CA LEU A 877 1.63 16.70 8.20
C LEU A 877 1.77 18.16 8.62
N LYS A 878 1.90 19.10 7.68
CA LYS A 878 1.92 20.56 7.91
C LYS A 878 0.73 21.04 8.72
N THR A 879 -0.46 20.53 8.41
CA THR A 879 -1.69 20.86 9.16
C THR A 879 -1.67 20.33 10.59
N THR A 880 -1.07 19.15 10.81
CA THR A 880 -1.09 18.46 12.10
C THR A 880 -0.01 18.97 13.05
N LEU A 881 1.21 19.18 12.52
CA LEU A 881 2.39 19.62 13.28
C LEU A 881 2.57 21.14 13.22
N LYS A 882 1.50 21.90 12.94
CA LYS A 882 1.54 23.37 12.83
C LYS A 882 1.96 24.06 14.14
N ALA A 883 1.74 23.41 15.29
CA ALA A 883 2.14 23.94 16.59
C ALA A 883 3.60 23.61 16.93
N GLU A 884 4.16 22.58 16.28
CA GLU A 884 5.48 22.02 16.53
C GLU A 884 6.54 22.52 15.54
N ILE A 885 6.18 22.71 14.27
CA ILE A 885 7.08 23.11 13.18
C ILE A 885 6.61 24.47 12.62
N ASN A 886 7.54 25.43 12.51
CA ASN A 886 7.24 26.77 11.98
C ASN A 886 6.91 26.74 10.49
N GLU A 887 6.14 27.74 10.04
CA GLU A 887 5.71 27.85 8.65
C GLU A 887 6.89 27.99 7.68
N GLU A 888 7.93 28.72 8.08
CA GLU A 888 9.17 28.87 7.29
C GLU A 888 9.91 27.55 7.07
N ALA A 889 9.94 26.63 8.05
CA ALA A 889 10.57 25.32 7.85
C ALA A 889 9.78 24.47 6.84
N TRP A 890 8.46 24.55 6.85
CA TRP A 890 7.63 23.88 5.85
C TRP A 890 7.80 24.49 4.45
N GLU A 891 7.89 25.81 4.35
CA GLU A 891 8.12 26.51 3.08
C GLU A 891 9.48 26.16 2.47
N SER A 892 10.49 25.88 3.31
CA SER A 892 11.82 25.48 2.84
C SER A 892 11.84 24.18 2.02
N LEU A 893 10.82 23.32 2.13
CA LEU A 893 10.68 22.10 1.31
C LEU A 893 10.27 22.40 -0.14
N HIS A 894 9.77 23.60 -0.41
CA HIS A 894 9.34 24.07 -1.73
C HIS A 894 10.31 25.13 -2.28
N SER A 895 11.62 24.86 -2.16
CA SER A 895 12.67 25.74 -2.66
C SER A 895 13.62 25.01 -3.61
N ASP A 896 14.11 25.76 -4.59
CA ASP A 896 15.20 25.43 -5.49
C ASP A 896 16.58 25.54 -4.80
N ILE A 897 16.61 26.11 -3.59
CA ILE A 897 17.80 26.28 -2.77
C ILE A 897 17.70 25.38 -1.54
N SER A 898 18.75 24.60 -1.31
CA SER A 898 18.84 23.72 -0.16
C SER A 898 18.94 24.52 1.14
N ARG A 899 18.56 23.82 2.20
CA ARG A 899 18.83 24.23 3.58
C ARG A 899 20.34 24.11 3.82
N PRO A 900 20.93 24.96 4.68
CA PRO A 900 22.36 24.91 4.96
C PRO A 900 22.72 23.61 5.66
N PHE A 901 23.84 22.99 5.26
CA PHE A 901 24.41 21.82 5.91
C PHE A 901 25.92 21.99 6.11
N ASP A 902 26.48 21.27 7.08
CA ASP A 902 27.92 21.29 7.35
C ASP A 902 28.68 20.55 6.25
N LYS A 903 29.96 20.90 6.02
CA LYS A 903 30.80 20.19 5.04
C LYS A 903 30.81 18.67 5.31
N PRO A 904 30.65 17.83 4.27
CA PRO A 904 30.62 16.37 4.42
C PRO A 904 31.93 15.85 5.05
N LYS A 905 31.83 14.83 5.90
CA LYS A 905 33.02 14.14 6.44
C LYS A 905 33.68 13.25 5.39
N SER A 906 32.88 12.71 4.49
CA SER A 906 33.29 11.97 3.30
C SER A 906 33.99 12.84 2.25
N GLY A 907 33.84 14.17 2.33
CA GLY A 907 34.31 15.10 1.30
C GLY A 907 33.47 15.07 0.01
N ARG A 908 32.31 14.38 0.00
CA ARG A 908 31.45 14.25 -1.17
C ARG A 908 29.98 14.50 -0.82
N ILE A 909 29.24 15.04 -1.79
CA ILE A 909 27.78 15.21 -1.73
C ILE A 909 27.17 14.62 -3.00
N ALA A 910 25.93 14.16 -2.93
CA ALA A 910 25.19 13.69 -4.10
C ALA A 910 23.85 14.40 -4.21
N VAL A 911 23.51 14.86 -5.41
CA VAL A 911 22.25 15.54 -5.72
C VAL A 911 21.52 14.75 -6.78
N LYS A 912 20.29 14.34 -6.49
CA LYS A 912 19.41 13.65 -7.42
C LYS A 912 18.22 14.53 -7.77
N VAL A 913 17.95 14.71 -9.06
CA VAL A 913 16.82 15.49 -9.58
C VAL A 913 15.90 14.56 -10.36
N ILE A 914 14.59 14.70 -10.13
CA ILE A 914 13.57 13.88 -10.78
C ILE A 914 12.58 14.81 -11.48
N ASN A 915 12.44 14.64 -12.79
CA ASN A 915 11.54 15.47 -13.60
C ASN A 915 10.08 14.97 -13.50
N HIS A 916 9.16 15.71 -14.12
CA HIS A 916 7.75 15.33 -14.14
C HIS A 916 7.42 14.05 -14.92
N LEU A 917 8.34 13.57 -15.76
CA LEU A 917 8.23 12.33 -16.53
C LEU A 917 8.80 11.11 -15.79
N GLY A 918 9.29 11.28 -14.56
CA GLY A 918 9.89 10.19 -13.79
C GLY A 918 11.34 9.87 -14.18
N ASP A 919 11.96 10.66 -15.07
CA ASP A 919 13.38 10.52 -15.36
C ASP A 919 14.18 11.03 -14.15
N GLU A 920 15.14 10.22 -13.72
CA GLU A 920 16.01 10.53 -12.60
C GLU A 920 17.43 10.79 -13.11
N VAL A 921 18.02 11.91 -12.70
CA VAL A 921 19.43 12.23 -12.94
C VAL A 921 20.12 12.52 -11.61
N MET A 922 21.36 12.07 -11.47
CA MET A 922 22.15 12.27 -10.26
C MET A 922 23.51 12.85 -10.61
N LYS A 923 24.00 13.80 -9.81
CA LYS A 923 25.35 14.36 -9.91
C LYS A 923 26.01 14.33 -8.52
N VAL A 924 27.26 13.90 -8.47
CA VAL A 924 28.05 13.78 -7.24
C VAL A 924 29.15 14.83 -7.29
N PHE A 925 29.30 15.62 -6.22
CA PHE A 925 30.28 16.69 -6.09
C PHE A 925 31.31 16.39 -5.01
N GLY A 926 32.57 16.75 -5.24
CA GLY A 926 33.63 16.82 -4.22
C GLY A 926 33.66 18.20 -3.55
N VAL A 927 33.87 18.26 -2.23
CA VAL A 927 33.60 19.45 -1.38
C VAL A 927 34.65 19.70 -0.30
#